data_AF-X8CGE5-F1
#
_entry.id   AF-X8CGE5-F1
#
_cell.length_a   1.000
_cell.length_b   1.000
_cell.length_c   1.000
_cell.angle_alpha   90.00
_cell.angle_beta   90.00
_cell.angle_gamma   90.00
#
_symmetry.space_group_name_H-M   'P 1'
#
loop_
_entity.id
_entity.type
_entity.pdbx_description
1 polymer ?
#
loop_
_entity_poly.entity_id
_entity_poly.type
_entity_poly.pdbx_seq_one_letter_code
_entity_poly.pdbx_strand_id
1 'polypeptide(L)'
;MDVVQPALWAVMVSLAELWRSVGVVPDAVIGHSQGEIAAACVAGALSLEDAARVVALRSRLLVGLSGRGGMVSLACALPRAEQLIAPWGERLNIATVNGVSAVVVSGEVDALSELMRRCEADNIRARRIDVDYASHSAAVDAIREPLAAALDGIAPRSSSVAFFSTVTGELMDTAGLDADYWFRSIRRTVQFERAVRCACDAGYRAFIESSPHPVLMAAIEETLPDDEQGCVIPSLGRDDGGPDRFWLSAGQAFVAGVGVDWRGAFDGLGGRRVDLPTYGFVRQHFWLPGGSTGSSDAATLGVSGAEHGLLGAVVPRPDSGGVALTGRVSTAAHPWLADHAVGQTVLFPGAGFVELAIRAGDEVGCGVLDELTLSAPLVLPAGDGVQVQLVVGAADESGRRRLSVYSDAAQPGSEWVLHAEGLLRPGAVTPAADLSVWPPIGATAVEVSGAYAALARRGYEYGRAFQGLRAMWQRGDELFAEVAVPDAAAADGGFGIHPVLLDAALHAIGAAGEQDMTVLPFSWQGVSLHASGAARARVRIAPAGAGAVSVELADGAGLPVLSVGALAMRPVSAEQLATAAVPARRPLAQGVLDVTWSPITLGGEDDGAKATVWELADHGGDVVKSVHAAAAEALEVLQSWLRADGDGVLAVRTRGAVALAGEDVSDLSGAAVWAWCARRRPSTPAAWC
;
A
#
# COMPACT_ATOMS: atom_id res chain seq x y z
N MET A 1 65.63 19.24 3.07
CA MET A 1 65.29 18.18 2.08
C MET A 1 65.66 16.80 2.59
N ASP A 2 66.86 16.65 3.15
CA ASP A 2 67.37 15.50 3.90
C ASP A 2 66.42 14.91 4.95
N VAL A 3 65.61 15.73 5.65
CA VAL A 3 64.62 15.24 6.64
C VAL A 3 63.26 14.92 6.02
N VAL A 4 62.81 15.73 5.07
CA VAL A 4 61.42 15.66 4.55
C VAL A 4 61.18 14.39 3.72
N GLN A 5 62.12 13.99 2.84
CA GLN A 5 61.91 12.79 2.02
C GLN A 5 61.85 11.50 2.86
N PRO A 6 62.78 11.24 3.80
CA PRO A 6 62.69 10.07 4.66
C PRO A 6 61.46 10.09 5.58
N ALA A 7 61.06 11.26 6.08
CA ALA A 7 59.85 11.40 6.89
C ALA A 7 58.58 11.07 6.08
N LEU A 8 58.46 11.59 4.86
CA LEU A 8 57.36 11.26 3.96
C LEU A 8 57.37 9.76 3.64
N TRP A 9 58.52 9.19 3.28
CA TRP A 9 58.64 7.75 3.02
C TRP A 9 58.19 6.91 4.20
N ALA A 10 58.64 7.24 5.42
CA ALA A 10 58.24 6.52 6.63
C ALA A 10 56.72 6.58 6.81
N VAL A 11 56.09 7.75 6.63
CA VAL A 11 54.63 7.89 6.69
C VAL A 11 53.94 7.04 5.62
N MET A 12 54.37 7.09 4.35
CA MET A 12 53.73 6.33 3.26
C MET A 12 53.82 4.82 3.48
N VAL A 13 54.96 4.31 3.96
CA VAL A 13 55.15 2.89 4.30
C VAL A 13 54.32 2.50 5.52
N SER A 14 54.32 3.31 6.59
CA SER A 14 53.50 3.05 7.78
C SER A 14 52.00 3.10 7.48
N LEU A 15 51.54 3.99 6.61
CA LEU A 15 50.14 4.04 6.18
C LEU A 15 49.76 2.80 5.36
N ALA A 16 50.66 2.30 4.50
CA ALA A 16 50.42 1.04 3.80
C ALA A 16 50.30 -0.14 4.78
N GLU A 17 51.13 -0.19 5.83
CA GLU A 17 50.97 -1.18 6.90
C GLU A 17 49.67 -1.00 7.70
N LEU A 18 49.23 0.25 7.92
CA LEU A 18 47.96 0.53 8.58
C LEU A 18 46.78 0.04 7.74
N TRP A 19 46.78 0.25 6.42
CA TRP A 19 45.79 -0.33 5.51
C TRP A 19 45.80 -1.87 5.54
N ARG A 20 46.99 -2.48 5.58
CA ARG A 20 47.13 -3.94 5.73
C ARG A 20 46.53 -4.47 7.03
N SER A 21 46.63 -3.71 8.13
CA SER A 21 46.04 -4.11 9.41
C SER A 21 44.51 -4.19 9.40
N VAL A 22 43.85 -3.55 8.43
CA VAL A 22 42.40 -3.66 8.21
C VAL A 22 42.06 -4.52 6.99
N GLY A 23 43.00 -5.38 6.57
CA GLY A 23 42.82 -6.35 5.48
C GLY A 23 42.95 -5.78 4.08
N VAL A 24 43.25 -4.49 3.92
CA VAL A 24 43.41 -3.86 2.61
C VAL A 24 44.87 -3.97 2.15
N VAL A 25 45.11 -4.84 1.18
CA VAL A 25 46.43 -5.09 0.57
C VAL A 25 46.47 -4.57 -0.87
N PRO A 26 47.61 -4.03 -1.35
CA PRO A 26 47.68 -3.53 -2.72
C PRO A 26 47.87 -4.68 -3.72
N ASP A 27 47.01 -4.74 -4.73
CA ASP A 27 47.21 -5.58 -5.93
C ASP A 27 48.18 -4.93 -6.93
N ALA A 28 48.26 -3.61 -6.89
CA ALA A 28 49.19 -2.80 -7.66
C ALA A 28 49.69 -1.59 -6.86
N VAL A 29 50.86 -1.09 -7.22
CA VAL A 29 51.43 0.16 -6.69
C VAL A 29 51.88 1.09 -7.81
N ILE A 30 51.67 2.39 -7.59
CA ILE A 30 52.16 3.48 -8.43
C ILE A 30 52.77 4.51 -7.49
N GLY A 31 54.04 4.86 -7.70
CA GLY A 31 54.71 5.87 -6.90
C GLY A 31 54.93 7.16 -7.68
N HIS A 32 54.71 8.31 -7.06
CA HIS A 32 54.99 9.60 -7.68
C HIS A 32 56.38 10.12 -7.27
N SER A 33 57.32 10.20 -8.22
CA SER A 33 58.67 10.69 -7.94
C SER A 33 59.32 9.91 -6.77
N GLN A 34 59.68 10.55 -5.66
CA GLN A 34 60.19 9.88 -4.45
C GLN A 34 59.23 8.84 -3.86
N GLY A 35 57.93 8.95 -4.13
CA GLY A 35 56.92 7.96 -3.73
C GLY A 35 57.15 6.58 -4.31
N GLU A 36 57.89 6.45 -5.43
CA GLU A 36 58.29 5.14 -5.97
C GLU A 36 59.12 4.31 -4.99
N ILE A 37 59.90 4.96 -4.11
CA ILE A 37 60.70 4.24 -3.11
C ILE A 37 59.78 3.60 -2.06
N ALA A 38 58.70 4.28 -1.68
CA ALA A 38 57.69 3.71 -0.79
C ALA A 38 56.91 2.60 -1.52
N ALA A 39 56.50 2.82 -2.77
CA ALA A 39 55.83 1.81 -3.59
C ALA A 39 56.68 0.53 -3.73
N ALA A 40 57.99 0.65 -3.97
CA ALA A 40 58.91 -0.48 -4.07
C ALA A 40 59.04 -1.25 -2.75
N CYS A 41 59.09 -0.54 -1.62
CA CYS A 41 59.09 -1.15 -0.29
C CYS A 41 57.77 -1.88 -0.02
N VAL A 42 56.64 -1.23 -0.30
CA VAL A 42 55.30 -1.77 -0.07
C VAL A 42 55.05 -2.99 -0.95
N ALA A 43 55.47 -2.98 -2.21
CA ALA A 43 55.41 -4.16 -3.07
C ALA A 43 56.37 -5.29 -2.62
N GLY A 44 57.27 -5.05 -1.66
CA GLY A 44 58.28 -6.03 -1.26
C GLY A 44 59.43 -6.20 -2.27
N ALA A 45 59.48 -5.34 -3.28
CA ALA A 45 60.55 -5.32 -4.27
C ALA A 45 61.89 -4.93 -3.67
N LEU A 46 61.87 -4.00 -2.70
CA LEU A 46 63.00 -3.68 -1.84
C LEU A 46 62.68 -4.07 -0.40
N SER A 47 63.71 -4.47 0.35
CA SER A 47 63.59 -4.60 1.80
C SER A 47 63.34 -3.22 2.45
N LEU A 48 62.82 -3.20 3.67
CA LEU A 48 62.66 -1.96 4.43
C LEU A 48 64.01 -1.23 4.60
N GLU A 49 65.08 -1.99 4.82
CA GLU A 49 66.44 -1.48 4.96
C GLU A 49 66.97 -0.86 3.65
N ASP A 50 66.81 -1.56 2.53
CA ASP A 50 67.25 -1.05 1.22
C ASP A 50 66.45 0.18 0.80
N ALA A 51 65.13 0.17 0.98
CA ALA A 51 64.29 1.32 0.66
C ALA A 51 64.61 2.54 1.56
N ALA A 52 64.84 2.32 2.86
CA ALA A 52 65.30 3.36 3.78
C ALA A 52 66.66 3.92 3.35
N ARG A 53 67.59 3.04 2.92
CA ARG A 53 68.90 3.41 2.39
C ARG A 53 68.76 4.25 1.13
N VAL A 54 67.89 3.86 0.19
CA VAL A 54 67.64 4.62 -1.04
C VAL A 54 67.13 6.02 -0.71
N VAL A 55 66.07 6.16 0.10
CA VAL A 55 65.50 7.48 0.40
C VAL A 55 66.47 8.37 1.18
N ALA A 56 67.18 7.84 2.18
CA ALA A 56 68.08 8.63 3.02
C ALA A 56 69.33 9.09 2.27
N LEU A 57 69.94 8.22 1.46
CA LEU A 57 71.15 8.57 0.71
C LEU A 57 70.82 9.49 -0.47
N ARG A 58 69.70 9.25 -1.16
CA ARG A 58 69.19 10.14 -2.21
C ARG A 58 68.88 11.53 -1.65
N SER A 59 68.14 11.62 -0.53
CA SER A 59 67.76 12.90 0.06
C SER A 59 68.98 13.72 0.50
N ARG A 60 70.02 13.06 1.03
CA ARG A 60 71.29 13.70 1.42
C ARG A 60 72.04 14.27 0.22
N LEU A 61 72.12 13.54 -0.89
CA LEU A 61 72.78 14.01 -2.11
C LEU A 61 72.05 15.21 -2.73
N LEU A 62 70.72 15.22 -2.65
CA LEU A 62 69.90 16.33 -3.14
C LEU A 62 70.15 17.66 -2.44
N VAL A 63 70.58 17.65 -1.17
CA VAL A 63 70.95 18.89 -0.45
C VAL A 63 72.08 19.63 -1.17
N GLY A 64 72.98 18.92 -1.87
CA GLY A 64 74.04 19.53 -2.66
C GLY A 64 73.55 20.31 -3.89
N LEU A 65 72.28 20.15 -4.27
CA LEU A 65 71.64 20.81 -5.41
C LEU A 65 70.73 21.98 -5.01
N SER A 66 70.47 22.15 -3.70
CA SER A 66 69.63 23.23 -3.18
C SER A 66 70.15 24.61 -3.57
N GLY A 67 69.22 25.51 -3.90
CA GLY A 67 69.47 26.86 -4.40
C GLY A 67 69.80 26.96 -5.89
N ARG A 68 69.87 25.84 -6.63
CA ARG A 68 70.29 25.82 -8.04
C ARG A 68 69.15 25.67 -9.05
N GLY A 69 67.90 25.70 -8.60
CA GLY A 69 66.73 25.62 -9.47
C GLY A 69 65.42 25.67 -8.71
N GLY A 70 64.33 25.35 -9.38
CA GLY A 70 63.03 25.20 -8.73
C GLY A 70 62.02 24.46 -9.61
N MET A 71 60.76 24.47 -9.20
CA MET A 71 59.68 23.81 -9.92
C MET A 71 58.38 24.62 -9.88
N VAL A 72 57.61 24.59 -10.97
CA VAL A 72 56.32 25.28 -11.12
C VAL A 72 55.28 24.31 -11.66
N SER A 73 54.14 24.20 -10.97
CA SER A 73 52.95 23.48 -11.44
C SER A 73 52.13 24.37 -12.36
N LEU A 74 51.71 23.82 -13.51
CA LEU A 74 50.90 24.44 -14.54
C LEU A 74 49.58 23.70 -14.69
N ALA A 75 48.46 24.42 -14.66
CA ALA A 75 47.13 23.88 -14.94
C ALA A 75 46.85 23.87 -16.46
N CYS A 76 47.56 23.02 -17.20
CA CYS A 76 47.34 22.78 -18.62
C CYS A 76 47.83 21.38 -19.04
N ALA A 77 47.38 20.90 -20.20
CA ALA A 77 47.81 19.63 -20.78
C ALA A 77 49.26 19.68 -21.30
N LEU A 78 49.90 18.50 -21.40
CA LEU A 78 51.28 18.33 -21.85
C LEU A 78 51.62 19.07 -23.15
N PRO A 79 50.85 18.95 -24.26
CA PRO A 79 51.20 19.64 -25.50
C PRO A 79 51.26 21.16 -25.34
N ARG A 80 50.41 21.72 -24.47
CA ARG A 80 50.41 23.16 -24.19
C ARG A 80 51.60 23.56 -23.33
N ALA A 81 51.97 22.75 -22.33
CA ALA A 81 53.15 22.98 -21.52
C ALA A 81 54.44 22.95 -22.35
N GLU A 82 54.57 22.00 -23.27
CA GLU A 82 55.71 21.90 -24.20
C GLU A 82 55.83 23.15 -25.08
N GLN A 83 54.71 23.62 -25.67
CA GLN A 83 54.68 24.86 -26.43
C GLN A 83 55.09 26.08 -25.60
N LEU A 84 54.64 26.15 -24.34
CA LEU A 84 54.97 27.24 -23.45
C LEU A 84 56.46 27.27 -23.16
N ILE A 85 57.09 26.15 -22.82
CA ILE A 85 58.48 26.13 -22.37
C ILE A 85 59.52 26.11 -23.51
N ALA A 86 59.11 25.83 -24.75
CA ALA A 86 59.98 25.74 -25.92
C ALA A 86 60.99 26.91 -26.08
N PRO A 87 60.65 28.18 -25.81
CA PRO A 87 61.59 29.30 -25.91
C PRO A 87 62.81 29.22 -24.98
N TRP A 88 62.74 28.46 -23.88
CA TRP A 88 63.82 28.36 -22.89
C TRP A 88 64.77 27.18 -23.13
N GLY A 89 64.49 26.32 -24.11
CA GLY A 89 65.34 25.18 -24.45
C GLY A 89 65.65 24.30 -23.23
N GLU A 90 66.92 23.97 -23.01
CA GLU A 90 67.36 23.10 -21.91
C GLU A 90 67.26 23.73 -20.51
N ARG A 91 66.98 25.04 -20.41
CA ARG A 91 66.87 25.74 -19.11
C ARG A 91 65.62 25.37 -18.34
N LEU A 92 64.60 24.84 -19.03
CA LEU A 92 63.34 24.35 -18.47
C LEU A 92 63.05 22.94 -19.00
N ASN A 93 62.58 22.05 -18.15
CA ASN A 93 62.20 20.69 -18.51
C ASN A 93 60.81 20.35 -17.99
N ILE A 94 60.07 19.51 -18.72
CA ILE A 94 58.87 18.87 -18.18
C ILE A 94 59.33 17.86 -17.12
N ALA A 95 59.07 18.19 -15.86
CA ALA A 95 59.45 17.37 -14.72
C ALA A 95 58.46 16.25 -14.47
N THR A 96 57.16 16.53 -14.65
CA THR A 96 56.09 15.63 -14.27
C THR A 96 54.84 15.88 -15.08
N VAL A 97 54.19 14.80 -15.52
CA VAL A 97 52.84 14.80 -16.09
C VAL A 97 51.91 14.13 -15.06
N ASN A 98 51.24 14.94 -14.24
CA ASN A 98 50.40 14.45 -13.14
C ASN A 98 49.05 13.93 -13.64
N GLY A 99 48.43 14.65 -14.56
CA GLY A 99 47.09 14.32 -15.07
C GLY A 99 46.86 14.99 -16.42
N VAL A 100 45.67 14.80 -16.98
CA VAL A 100 45.29 15.33 -18.30
C VAL A 100 45.44 16.85 -18.40
N SER A 101 45.29 17.57 -17.28
CA SER A 101 45.36 19.02 -17.19
C SER A 101 46.40 19.55 -16.20
N ALA A 102 47.32 18.71 -15.72
CA ALA A 102 48.28 19.07 -14.66
C ALA A 102 49.71 18.64 -14.99
N VAL A 103 50.60 19.61 -15.21
CA VAL A 103 52.01 19.40 -15.58
C VAL A 103 52.92 20.21 -14.66
N VAL A 104 54.10 19.68 -14.33
CA VAL A 104 55.12 20.40 -13.57
C VAL A 104 56.35 20.64 -14.43
N VAL A 105 56.85 21.87 -14.40
CA VAL A 105 58.09 22.29 -15.07
C VAL A 105 59.17 22.49 -14.01
N SER A 106 60.38 22.01 -14.26
CA SER A 106 61.57 22.29 -13.44
C SER A 106 62.65 23.00 -14.25
N GLY A 107 63.52 23.74 -13.57
CA GLY A 107 64.63 24.42 -14.24
C GLY A 107 65.17 25.61 -13.46
N GLU A 108 65.79 26.55 -14.19
CA GLU A 108 66.42 27.74 -13.61
C GLU A 108 65.40 28.70 -12.97
N VAL A 109 65.79 29.34 -11.87
CA VAL A 109 64.90 30.21 -11.08
C VAL A 109 64.36 31.39 -11.89
N ASP A 110 65.21 32.03 -12.69
CA ASP A 110 64.83 33.20 -13.51
C ASP A 110 63.91 32.79 -14.67
N ALA A 111 64.22 31.68 -15.35
CA ALA A 111 63.39 31.13 -16.43
C ALA A 111 61.99 30.73 -15.92
N LEU A 112 61.90 30.12 -14.73
CA LEU A 112 60.61 29.80 -14.10
C LEU A 112 59.82 31.07 -13.74
N SER A 113 60.50 32.14 -13.32
CA SER A 113 59.86 33.42 -12.98
C SER A 113 59.33 34.14 -14.23
N GLU A 114 60.05 34.03 -15.36
CA GLU A 114 59.57 34.47 -16.67
C GLU A 114 58.38 33.64 -17.16
N LEU A 115 58.46 32.30 -17.05
CA LEU A 115 57.36 31.40 -17.40
C LEU A 115 56.09 31.72 -16.62
N MET A 116 56.18 31.95 -15.31
CA MET A 116 55.01 32.30 -14.48
C MET A 116 54.34 33.59 -14.96
N ARG A 117 55.11 34.64 -15.30
CA ARG A 117 54.56 35.88 -15.90
C ARG A 117 53.91 35.64 -17.25
N ARG A 118 54.49 34.75 -18.06
CA ARG A 118 53.89 34.36 -19.35
C ARG A 118 52.57 33.61 -19.16
N CYS A 119 52.52 32.67 -18.21
CA CYS A 119 51.31 31.95 -17.87
C CYS A 119 50.20 32.89 -17.37
N GLU A 120 50.55 33.88 -16.54
CA GLU A 120 49.60 34.91 -16.10
C GLU A 120 49.00 35.70 -17.28
N ALA A 121 49.85 36.12 -18.23
CA ALA A 121 49.39 36.81 -19.45
C ALA A 121 48.50 35.92 -20.35
N ASP A 122 48.75 34.61 -20.35
CA ASP A 122 47.99 33.63 -21.14
C ASP A 122 46.80 33.03 -20.37
N ASN A 123 46.46 33.55 -19.17
CA ASN A 123 45.41 33.05 -18.27
C ASN A 123 45.56 31.57 -17.86
N ILE A 124 46.80 31.11 -17.72
CA ILE A 124 47.14 29.76 -17.26
C ILE A 124 47.58 29.83 -15.80
N ARG A 125 46.92 29.07 -14.93
CA ARG A 125 47.26 29.01 -13.50
C ARG A 125 48.64 28.36 -13.33
N ALA A 126 49.57 29.10 -12.76
CA ALA A 126 50.90 28.63 -12.42
C ALA A 126 51.18 28.79 -10.93
N ARG A 127 51.68 27.75 -10.27
CA ARG A 127 52.00 27.76 -8.83
C ARG A 127 53.41 27.24 -8.58
N ARG A 128 54.22 28.02 -7.86
CA ARG A 128 55.54 27.57 -7.40
C ARG A 128 55.38 26.41 -6.41
N ILE A 129 56.19 25.36 -6.60
CA ILE A 129 56.32 24.25 -5.66
C ILE A 129 57.47 24.59 -4.72
N ASP A 130 57.29 24.33 -3.42
CA ASP A 130 58.27 24.62 -2.37
C ASP A 130 59.44 23.62 -2.39
N VAL A 131 60.26 23.74 -3.44
CA VAL A 131 61.45 22.95 -3.71
C VAL A 131 62.48 23.88 -4.36
N ASP A 132 63.71 23.88 -3.83
CA ASP A 132 64.80 24.78 -4.19
C ASP A 132 65.86 24.15 -5.13
N TYR A 133 65.51 23.06 -5.81
CA TYR A 133 66.32 22.42 -6.84
C TYR A 133 65.43 21.91 -7.99
N ALA A 134 66.00 21.78 -9.19
CA ALA A 134 65.28 21.32 -10.37
C ALA A 134 65.32 19.78 -10.48
N SER A 135 64.41 19.07 -9.79
CA SER A 135 64.27 17.61 -9.98
C SER A 135 63.76 17.26 -11.38
N HIS A 136 64.02 16.04 -11.85
CA HIS A 136 63.57 15.52 -13.16
C HIS A 136 64.09 16.34 -14.35
N SER A 137 65.33 16.83 -14.23
CA SER A 137 66.01 17.70 -15.18
C SER A 137 67.50 17.35 -15.27
N ALA A 138 68.23 17.94 -16.23
CA ALA A 138 69.69 17.80 -16.30
C ALA A 138 70.42 18.28 -15.03
N ALA A 139 69.78 19.11 -14.19
CA ALA A 139 70.41 19.62 -12.96
C ALA A 139 70.79 18.51 -11.96
N VAL A 140 70.17 17.32 -12.05
CA VAL A 140 70.50 16.20 -11.17
C VAL A 140 71.64 15.32 -11.70
N ASP A 141 72.18 15.58 -12.90
CA ASP A 141 73.28 14.78 -13.46
C ASP A 141 74.53 14.81 -12.57
N ALA A 142 74.74 15.90 -11.82
CA ALA A 142 75.85 16.05 -10.87
C ALA A 142 75.86 15.04 -9.71
N ILE A 143 74.74 14.35 -9.45
CA ILE A 143 74.65 13.33 -8.40
C ILE A 143 74.63 11.90 -8.96
N ARG A 144 74.85 11.69 -10.26
CA ARG A 144 74.78 10.36 -10.89
C ARG A 144 75.75 9.35 -10.27
N GLU A 145 77.05 9.65 -10.31
CA GLU A 145 78.09 8.76 -9.79
C GLU A 145 78.00 8.62 -8.26
N PRO A 146 77.82 9.72 -7.47
CA PRO A 146 77.60 9.61 -6.03
C PRO A 146 76.39 8.75 -5.64
N LEU A 147 75.28 8.85 -6.38
CA LEU A 147 74.08 8.05 -6.12
C LEU A 147 74.31 6.58 -6.45
N ALA A 148 74.92 6.28 -7.60
CA ALA A 148 75.26 4.92 -7.98
C ALA A 148 76.15 4.22 -6.93
N ALA A 149 77.18 4.91 -6.44
CA ALA A 149 78.05 4.40 -5.39
C ALA A 149 77.31 4.24 -4.04
N ALA A 150 76.43 5.18 -3.70
CA ALA A 150 75.68 5.14 -2.44
C ALA A 150 74.70 3.96 -2.38
N LEU A 151 74.11 3.60 -3.52
CA LEU A 151 73.14 2.52 -3.67
C LEU A 151 73.78 1.18 -4.03
N ASP A 152 75.11 1.08 -4.04
CA ASP A 152 75.79 -0.19 -4.26
C ASP A 152 75.37 -1.23 -3.20
N GLY A 153 75.04 -2.42 -3.69
CA GLY A 153 74.59 -3.56 -2.88
C GLY A 153 73.11 -3.61 -2.54
N ILE A 154 72.25 -2.71 -3.03
CA ILE A 154 70.80 -2.92 -2.92
C ILE A 154 70.36 -4.17 -3.71
N ALA A 155 69.37 -4.89 -3.22
CA ALA A 155 68.92 -6.15 -3.81
C ALA A 155 67.44 -6.10 -4.23
N PRO A 156 67.09 -5.42 -5.34
CA PRO A 156 65.75 -5.44 -5.89
C PRO A 156 65.34 -6.86 -6.32
N ARG A 157 64.07 -7.20 -6.12
CA ARG A 157 63.49 -8.51 -6.45
C ARG A 157 62.17 -8.34 -7.17
N SER A 158 61.80 -9.32 -8.00
CA SER A 158 60.48 -9.39 -8.62
C SER A 158 59.40 -9.58 -7.55
N SER A 159 58.36 -8.75 -7.60
CA SER A 159 57.20 -8.80 -6.72
C SER A 159 56.00 -9.43 -7.43
N SER A 160 55.11 -10.05 -6.66
CA SER A 160 53.77 -10.44 -7.14
C SER A 160 52.78 -9.27 -7.18
N VAL A 161 53.08 -8.16 -6.51
CA VAL A 161 52.30 -6.91 -6.59
C VAL A 161 52.70 -6.17 -7.86
N ALA A 162 51.73 -5.82 -8.70
CA ALA A 162 52.00 -5.13 -9.96
C ALA A 162 52.63 -3.75 -9.69
N PHE A 163 53.71 -3.42 -10.39
CA PHE A 163 54.40 -2.14 -10.23
C PHE A 163 54.34 -1.35 -11.54
N PHE A 164 53.59 -0.25 -11.54
CA PHE A 164 53.57 0.67 -12.68
C PHE A 164 54.61 1.75 -12.44
N SER A 165 55.69 1.71 -13.21
CA SER A 165 56.77 2.69 -13.12
C SER A 165 56.29 4.01 -13.71
N THR A 166 56.51 5.10 -12.99
CA THR A 166 56.29 6.45 -13.51
C THR A 166 57.50 6.96 -14.30
N VAL A 167 58.61 6.23 -14.35
CA VAL A 167 59.73 6.55 -15.25
C VAL A 167 59.39 6.17 -16.69
N THR A 168 58.75 5.01 -16.88
CA THR A 168 58.32 4.51 -18.21
C THR A 168 56.85 4.81 -18.50
N GLY A 169 56.02 4.94 -17.46
CA GLY A 169 54.56 5.02 -17.55
C GLY A 169 53.89 3.67 -17.81
N GLU A 170 54.58 2.56 -17.55
CA GLU A 170 54.13 1.20 -17.90
C GLU A 170 54.41 0.21 -16.76
N LEU A 171 53.78 -0.97 -16.82
CA LEU A 171 54.06 -2.09 -15.92
C LEU A 171 55.52 -2.54 -16.05
N MET A 172 56.19 -2.77 -14.93
CA MET A 172 57.61 -3.13 -14.90
C MET A 172 57.90 -4.29 -13.93
N ASP A 173 58.84 -5.17 -14.30
CA ASP A 173 59.43 -6.12 -13.34
C ASP A 173 60.31 -5.37 -12.33
N THR A 174 59.98 -5.52 -11.05
CA THR A 174 60.64 -4.82 -9.96
C THR A 174 62.07 -5.29 -9.67
N ALA A 175 62.53 -6.40 -10.26
CA ALA A 175 63.96 -6.76 -10.26
C ALA A 175 64.84 -5.69 -10.95
N GLY A 176 64.26 -4.86 -11.83
CA GLY A 176 64.94 -3.75 -12.50
C GLY A 176 65.10 -2.48 -11.66
N LEU A 177 64.67 -2.45 -10.39
CA LEU A 177 64.77 -1.28 -9.49
C LEU A 177 66.18 -1.10 -8.91
N ASP A 178 67.19 -1.13 -9.77
CA ASP A 178 68.61 -0.99 -9.42
C ASP A 178 69.04 0.48 -9.25
N ALA A 179 70.33 0.70 -8.96
CA ALA A 179 70.88 2.04 -8.76
C ALA A 179 70.73 2.95 -10.00
N ASP A 180 70.80 2.39 -11.21
CA ASP A 180 70.59 3.15 -12.45
C ASP A 180 69.11 3.54 -12.63
N TYR A 181 68.18 2.64 -12.29
CA TYR A 181 66.76 2.99 -12.21
C TYR A 181 66.51 4.16 -11.27
N TRP A 182 67.07 4.14 -10.04
CA TRP A 182 66.85 5.23 -9.08
C TRP A 182 67.44 6.57 -9.54
N PHE A 183 68.54 6.54 -10.29
CA PHE A 183 69.04 7.74 -10.96
C PHE A 183 68.09 8.20 -12.09
N ARG A 184 67.63 7.29 -12.95
CA ARG A 184 66.64 7.60 -13.99
C ARG A 184 65.35 8.18 -13.39
N SER A 185 64.89 7.65 -12.26
CA SER A 185 63.68 8.08 -11.53
C SER A 185 63.76 9.52 -11.01
N ILE A 186 64.95 10.05 -10.74
CA ILE A 186 65.12 11.46 -10.36
C ILE A 186 65.47 12.38 -11.54
N ARG A 187 65.84 11.79 -12.69
CA ARG A 187 66.37 12.49 -13.87
C ARG A 187 65.36 12.62 -15.01
N ARG A 188 64.48 11.65 -15.19
CA ARG A 188 63.48 11.59 -16.27
C ARG A 188 62.16 12.19 -15.81
N THR A 189 61.35 12.61 -16.78
CA THR A 189 59.98 13.07 -16.54
C THR A 189 59.16 11.97 -15.86
N VAL A 190 58.42 12.34 -14.82
CA VAL A 190 57.49 11.46 -14.12
C VAL A 190 56.18 11.37 -14.92
N GLN A 191 55.95 10.22 -15.54
CA GLN A 191 54.79 9.87 -16.37
C GLN A 191 53.64 9.31 -15.51
N PHE A 192 53.19 10.05 -14.50
CA PHE A 192 52.19 9.58 -13.54
C PHE A 192 50.82 9.35 -14.18
N GLU A 193 50.34 10.30 -14.99
CA GLU A 193 49.08 10.16 -15.75
C GLU A 193 49.07 8.88 -16.59
N ARG A 194 50.15 8.61 -17.32
CA ARG A 194 50.29 7.41 -18.16
C ARG A 194 50.28 6.13 -17.33
N ALA A 195 50.97 6.12 -16.18
CA ALA A 195 50.98 4.97 -15.28
C ALA A 195 49.59 4.69 -14.70
N VAL A 196 48.84 5.72 -14.31
CA VAL A 196 47.44 5.59 -13.83
C VAL A 196 46.55 5.08 -14.96
N ARG A 197 46.67 5.62 -16.18
CA ARG A 197 45.91 5.15 -17.36
C ARG A 197 46.22 3.69 -17.67
N CYS A 198 47.49 3.30 -17.66
CA CYS A 198 47.90 1.90 -17.88
C CYS A 198 47.33 0.96 -16.81
N ALA A 199 47.26 1.40 -15.55
CA ALA A 199 46.59 0.64 -14.50
C ALA A 199 45.06 0.54 -14.75
N CYS A 200 44.42 1.61 -15.21
CA CYS A 200 43.01 1.58 -15.58
C CYS A 200 42.75 0.61 -16.75
N ASP A 201 43.58 0.64 -17.79
CA ASP A 201 43.50 -0.28 -18.93
C ASP A 201 43.70 -1.75 -18.50
N ALA A 202 44.47 -1.98 -17.42
CA ALA A 202 44.68 -3.28 -16.81
C ALA A 202 43.55 -3.73 -15.84
N GLY A 203 42.52 -2.91 -15.65
CA GLY A 203 41.34 -3.26 -14.84
C GLY A 203 41.33 -2.74 -13.40
N TYR A 204 42.33 -1.95 -12.98
CA TYR A 204 42.35 -1.36 -11.64
C TYR A 204 41.39 -0.16 -11.54
N ARG A 205 40.57 -0.10 -10.48
CA ARG A 205 39.50 0.92 -10.33
C ARG A 205 39.48 1.65 -8.98
N ALA A 206 40.08 1.07 -7.94
CA ALA A 206 40.17 1.67 -6.62
C ALA A 206 41.61 2.11 -6.33
N PHE A 207 41.80 3.41 -6.10
CA PHE A 207 43.11 4.00 -5.82
C PHE A 207 43.14 4.56 -4.41
N ILE A 208 44.09 4.11 -3.59
CA ILE A 208 44.31 4.63 -2.24
C ILE A 208 45.58 5.47 -2.24
N GLU A 209 45.45 6.77 -1.98
CA GLU A 209 46.60 7.65 -1.83
C GLU A 209 47.19 7.49 -0.42
N SER A 210 48.27 6.70 -0.33
CA SER A 210 49.07 6.55 0.89
C SER A 210 50.00 7.75 1.07
N SER A 211 49.48 8.86 1.58
CA SER A 211 50.22 10.11 1.80
C SER A 211 49.71 10.85 3.05
N PRO A 212 50.52 11.75 3.65
CA PRO A 212 50.05 12.60 4.76
C PRO A 212 49.00 13.64 4.34
N HIS A 213 48.85 13.89 3.04
CA HIS A 213 47.85 14.79 2.48
C HIS A 213 47.63 14.47 1.00
N PRO A 214 46.37 14.32 0.53
CA PRO A 214 46.08 14.01 -0.85
C PRO A 214 46.46 15.15 -1.77
N VAL A 215 47.40 14.90 -2.67
CA VAL A 215 47.81 15.86 -3.70
C VAL A 215 47.63 15.31 -5.11
N LEU A 216 47.38 14.00 -5.25
CA LEU A 216 47.26 13.32 -6.54
C LEU A 216 45.82 12.94 -6.87
N MET A 217 44.91 12.96 -5.88
CA MET A 217 43.51 12.56 -6.07
C MET A 217 42.86 13.14 -7.32
N ALA A 218 42.83 14.47 -7.47
CA ALA A 218 42.21 15.11 -8.63
C ALA A 218 42.83 14.67 -9.96
N ALA A 219 44.15 14.45 -9.98
CA ALA A 219 44.85 14.01 -11.18
C ALA A 219 44.54 12.55 -11.54
N ILE A 220 44.36 11.69 -10.53
CA ILE A 220 43.89 10.31 -10.70
C ILE A 220 42.45 10.33 -11.22
N GLU A 221 41.56 11.07 -10.56
CA GLU A 221 40.15 11.21 -10.93
C GLU A 221 39.96 11.69 -12.37
N GLU A 222 40.71 12.71 -12.80
CA GLU A 222 40.71 13.21 -14.18
C GLU A 222 41.21 12.18 -15.22
N THR A 223 41.96 11.16 -14.78
CA THR A 223 42.51 10.12 -15.66
C THR A 223 41.59 8.91 -15.78
N LEU A 224 40.64 8.74 -14.84
CA LEU A 224 39.67 7.64 -14.86
C LEU A 224 38.72 7.75 -16.06
N PRO A 225 38.27 6.62 -16.66
CA PRO A 225 37.25 6.63 -17.70
C PRO A 225 35.88 7.11 -17.17
N ASP A 226 35.17 7.93 -17.96
CA ASP A 226 33.86 8.51 -17.58
C ASP A 226 32.74 7.46 -17.39
N ASP A 227 32.87 6.29 -18.01
CA ASP A 227 31.89 5.21 -18.04
C ASP A 227 32.05 4.19 -16.91
N GLU A 228 33.08 4.33 -16.07
CA GLU A 228 33.43 3.38 -15.03
C GLU A 228 33.45 4.00 -13.64
N GLN A 229 32.90 3.28 -12.66
CA GLN A 229 32.80 3.73 -11.28
C GLN A 229 34.12 3.48 -10.54
N GLY A 230 35.16 4.24 -10.89
CA GLY A 230 36.42 4.28 -10.15
C GLY A 230 36.31 5.13 -8.88
N CYS A 231 37.14 4.83 -7.87
CA CYS A 231 37.19 5.62 -6.64
C CYS A 231 38.63 5.96 -6.25
N VAL A 232 38.82 7.16 -5.72
CA VAL A 232 40.10 7.59 -5.17
C VAL A 232 39.92 7.98 -3.72
N ILE A 233 40.72 7.41 -2.83
CA ILE A 233 40.53 7.47 -1.38
C ILE A 233 41.83 7.99 -0.74
N PRO A 234 41.78 9.06 0.07
CA PRO A 234 42.95 9.55 0.79
C PRO A 234 43.24 8.67 2.01
N SER A 235 44.49 8.63 2.47
CA SER A 235 44.80 8.04 3.79
C SER A 235 44.67 9.05 4.93
N LEU A 236 45.20 10.26 4.74
CA LEU A 236 45.23 11.34 5.73
C LEU A 236 44.94 12.69 5.05
N GLY A 237 44.72 13.76 5.82
CA GLY A 237 44.61 15.13 5.33
C GLY A 237 45.51 16.11 6.10
N ARG A 238 45.83 17.26 5.47
CA ARG A 238 46.48 18.37 6.17
C ARG A 238 45.50 18.91 7.21
N ASP A 239 45.96 19.01 8.45
CA ASP A 239 45.14 19.41 9.61
C ASP A 239 43.94 18.47 9.88
N ASP A 240 43.92 17.30 9.23
CA ASP A 240 42.91 16.24 9.33
C ASP A 240 43.64 14.88 9.34
N GLY A 241 44.57 14.75 10.28
CA GLY A 241 45.36 13.53 10.48
C GLY A 241 44.85 12.70 11.65
N GLY A 242 45.24 11.42 11.69
CA GLY A 242 44.98 10.53 12.83
C GLY A 242 43.94 9.44 12.55
N PRO A 243 43.57 8.67 13.59
CA PRO A 243 42.72 7.49 13.44
C PRO A 243 41.34 7.79 12.86
N ASP A 244 40.71 8.91 13.22
CA ASP A 244 39.36 9.25 12.76
C ASP A 244 39.31 9.43 11.24
N ARG A 245 40.30 10.14 10.67
CA ARG A 245 40.44 10.30 9.22
C ARG A 245 40.69 8.95 8.53
N PHE A 246 41.55 8.13 9.12
CA PHE A 246 41.84 6.81 8.57
C PHE A 246 40.57 5.93 8.57
N TRP A 247 39.80 5.89 9.65
CA TRP A 247 38.57 5.11 9.72
C TRP A 247 37.49 5.61 8.76
N LEU A 248 37.39 6.92 8.55
CA LEU A 248 36.53 7.48 7.52
C LEU A 248 36.94 6.97 6.12
N SER A 249 38.24 6.96 5.87
CA SER A 249 38.81 6.49 4.59
C SER A 249 38.61 4.99 4.39
N ALA A 250 38.78 4.18 5.44
CA ALA A 250 38.46 2.75 5.42
C ALA A 250 36.96 2.49 5.18
N GLY A 251 36.09 3.31 5.76
CA GLY A 251 34.65 3.29 5.47
C GLY A 251 34.35 3.61 4.00
N GLN A 252 35.02 4.63 3.43
CA GLN A 252 34.91 4.97 2.01
C GLN A 252 35.37 3.82 1.12
N ALA A 253 36.49 3.17 1.44
CA ALA A 253 36.98 1.99 0.74
C ALA A 253 35.95 0.85 0.76
N PHE A 254 35.38 0.56 1.93
CA PHE A 254 34.37 -0.48 2.08
C PHE A 254 33.11 -0.21 1.25
N VAL A 255 32.61 1.03 1.26
CA VAL A 255 31.43 1.43 0.46
C VAL A 255 31.72 1.38 -1.04
N ALA A 256 32.98 1.65 -1.44
CA ALA A 256 33.43 1.51 -2.82
C ALA A 256 33.67 0.05 -3.25
N GLY A 257 33.43 -0.93 -2.37
CA GLY A 257 33.55 -2.36 -2.68
C GLY A 257 34.93 -2.96 -2.39
N VAL A 258 35.87 -2.20 -1.81
CA VAL A 258 37.15 -2.73 -1.34
C VAL A 258 36.91 -3.62 -0.12
N GLY A 259 37.49 -4.82 -0.12
CA GLY A 259 37.38 -5.77 1.00
C GLY A 259 38.11 -5.28 2.25
N VAL A 260 37.39 -4.60 3.14
CA VAL A 260 37.89 -4.22 4.47
C VAL A 260 37.56 -5.30 5.48
N ASP A 261 38.58 -5.85 6.15
CA ASP A 261 38.41 -6.80 7.24
C ASP A 261 38.10 -6.08 8.56
N TRP A 262 36.82 -5.77 8.75
CA TRP A 262 36.33 -5.20 9.99
C TRP A 262 36.49 -6.13 11.20
N ARG A 263 36.62 -7.45 11.01
CA ARG A 263 36.81 -8.36 12.14
C ARG A 263 38.24 -8.25 12.65
N GLY A 264 39.21 -8.40 11.75
CA GLY A 264 40.63 -8.22 12.06
C GLY A 264 40.93 -6.85 12.65
N ALA A 265 40.28 -5.80 12.15
CA ALA A 265 40.41 -4.43 12.67
C ALA A 265 40.08 -4.27 14.18
N PHE A 266 39.20 -5.12 14.74
CA PHE A 266 38.79 -5.06 16.14
C PHE A 266 39.32 -6.23 16.99
N ASP A 267 40.09 -7.14 16.40
CA ASP A 267 40.63 -8.30 17.12
C ASP A 267 41.60 -7.85 18.23
N GLY A 268 41.46 -8.45 19.42
CA GLY A 268 42.28 -8.10 20.59
C GLY A 268 41.91 -6.80 21.31
N LEU A 269 40.98 -5.99 20.78
CA LEU A 269 40.53 -4.73 21.41
C LEU A 269 39.38 -4.90 22.40
N GLY A 270 38.91 -6.14 22.63
CA GLY A 270 37.81 -6.44 23.57
C GLY A 270 36.42 -5.97 23.09
N GLY A 271 36.27 -5.67 21.80
CA GLY A 271 34.99 -5.30 21.20
C GLY A 271 33.97 -6.43 21.27
N ARG A 272 32.70 -6.09 21.53
CA ARG A 272 31.57 -7.04 21.48
C ARG A 272 30.68 -6.71 20.29
N ARG A 273 30.19 -7.73 19.59
CA ARG A 273 29.13 -7.54 18.60
C ARG A 273 27.85 -7.16 19.32
N VAL A 274 27.18 -6.15 18.80
CA VAL A 274 25.84 -5.73 19.24
C VAL A 274 24.93 -5.81 18.03
N ASP A 275 23.71 -6.29 18.25
CA ASP A 275 22.70 -6.26 17.21
C ASP A 275 22.26 -4.80 16.99
N LEU A 276 22.39 -4.34 15.75
CA LEU A 276 21.81 -3.09 15.30
C LEU A 276 20.40 -3.36 14.74
N PRO A 277 19.50 -2.35 14.76
CA PRO A 277 18.27 -2.42 13.99
C PRO A 277 18.57 -2.90 12.56
N THR A 278 17.82 -3.88 12.09
CA THR A 278 18.01 -4.47 10.76
C THR A 278 17.67 -3.46 9.67
N TYR A 279 17.91 -3.85 8.41
CA TYR A 279 17.63 -3.03 7.23
C TYR A 279 16.29 -2.29 7.37
N GLY A 280 16.35 -0.96 7.33
CA GLY A 280 15.18 -0.10 7.34
C GLY A 280 14.44 -0.26 6.03
N PHE A 281 13.62 -1.30 5.91
CA PHE A 281 12.77 -1.49 4.73
C PHE A 281 12.00 -0.19 4.48
N VAL A 282 12.13 0.35 3.27
CA VAL A 282 11.21 1.36 2.78
C VAL A 282 9.88 0.65 2.60
N ARG A 283 9.04 0.68 3.65
CA ARG A 283 7.78 -0.05 3.72
C ARG A 283 6.77 0.59 2.77
N GLN A 284 6.88 0.25 1.49
CA GLN A 284 5.89 0.53 0.48
C GLN A 284 5.00 -0.70 0.32
N HIS A 285 3.69 -0.50 0.34
CA HIS A 285 2.72 -1.56 0.10
C HIS A 285 2.69 -1.91 -1.39
N PHE A 286 3.55 -2.84 -1.80
CA PHE A 286 3.49 -3.48 -3.11
C PHE A 286 2.52 -4.67 -3.11
N TRP A 287 1.31 -4.43 -2.61
CA TRP A 287 0.19 -5.34 -2.81
C TRP A 287 -0.48 -4.97 -4.14
N LEU A 288 -0.84 -5.96 -4.95
CA LEU A 288 -1.75 -5.72 -6.07
C LEU A 288 -3.01 -5.04 -5.50
N PRO A 289 -3.44 -3.88 -6.02
CA PRO A 289 -4.70 -3.27 -5.62
C PRO A 289 -5.82 -4.25 -5.96
N GLY A 290 -6.28 -4.99 -4.94
CA GLY A 290 -7.13 -6.16 -5.12
C GLY A 290 -7.12 -7.11 -3.92
N GLY A 291 -6.82 -6.61 -2.71
CA GLY A 291 -6.88 -7.37 -1.45
C GLY A 291 -8.28 -7.78 -1.00
N SER A 292 -9.26 -7.76 -1.90
CA SER A 292 -10.60 -8.33 -1.75
C SER A 292 -10.93 -9.02 -3.08
N THR A 293 -11.25 -10.31 -3.05
CA THR A 293 -11.38 -11.23 -4.22
C THR A 293 -10.08 -11.87 -4.72
N GLY A 294 -9.15 -12.14 -3.82
CA GLY A 294 -8.16 -13.19 -4.04
C GLY A 294 -8.88 -14.53 -4.21
N SER A 295 -9.03 -14.95 -5.45
CA SER A 295 -9.00 -16.34 -5.87
C SER A 295 -7.78 -17.04 -5.23
N SER A 296 -7.85 -17.38 -3.94
CA SER A 296 -7.50 -18.74 -3.56
C SER A 296 -8.56 -19.57 -4.25
N ASP A 297 -8.18 -20.20 -5.35
CA ASP A 297 -9.03 -21.06 -6.16
C ASP A 297 -9.98 -21.82 -5.22
N ALA A 298 -11.25 -21.43 -5.18
CA ALA A 298 -12.21 -21.92 -4.17
C ALA A 298 -12.23 -23.46 -4.18
N ALA A 299 -11.91 -24.04 -5.35
CA ALA A 299 -11.68 -25.45 -5.58
C ALA A 299 -10.62 -26.07 -4.66
N THR A 300 -9.55 -25.36 -4.31
CA THR A 300 -8.51 -25.83 -3.36
C THR A 300 -9.03 -26.01 -1.94
N LEU A 301 -10.09 -25.27 -1.58
CA LEU A 301 -10.82 -25.43 -0.31
C LEU A 301 -12.01 -26.40 -0.45
N GLY A 302 -12.19 -27.02 -1.62
CA GLY A 302 -13.29 -27.95 -1.90
C GLY A 302 -14.66 -27.28 -2.04
N VAL A 303 -14.71 -25.98 -2.31
CA VAL A 303 -15.95 -25.20 -2.47
C VAL A 303 -16.00 -24.53 -3.85
N SER A 304 -17.19 -24.24 -4.38
CA SER A 304 -17.32 -23.53 -5.65
C SER A 304 -17.26 -22.01 -5.44
N GLY A 305 -16.69 -21.29 -6.40
CA GLY A 305 -16.77 -19.83 -6.42
C GLY A 305 -18.21 -19.38 -6.68
N ALA A 306 -18.63 -18.29 -6.04
CA ALA A 306 -19.98 -17.75 -6.24
C ALA A 306 -20.09 -16.82 -7.46
N GLU A 307 -19.01 -16.51 -8.16
CA GLU A 307 -19.00 -15.62 -9.35
C GLU A 307 -19.81 -14.32 -9.14
N HIS A 308 -19.66 -13.70 -7.97
CA HIS A 308 -20.50 -12.59 -7.54
C HIS A 308 -19.69 -11.57 -6.73
N GLY A 309 -19.98 -10.28 -6.90
CA GLY A 309 -19.15 -9.18 -6.43
C GLY A 309 -19.10 -9.03 -4.92
N LEU A 310 -20.08 -9.60 -4.21
CA LEU A 310 -20.16 -9.58 -2.74
C LEU A 310 -20.05 -10.97 -2.09
N LEU A 311 -20.01 -12.06 -2.88
CA LEU A 311 -20.01 -13.43 -2.40
C LEU A 311 -18.82 -14.18 -2.99
N GLY A 312 -18.03 -14.83 -2.12
CA GLY A 312 -16.80 -15.50 -2.53
C GLY A 312 -16.98 -16.99 -2.82
N ALA A 313 -17.86 -17.67 -2.07
CA ALA A 313 -18.00 -19.13 -2.18
C ALA A 313 -19.42 -19.63 -1.93
N VAL A 314 -19.73 -20.77 -2.52
CA VAL A 314 -20.95 -21.56 -2.31
C VAL A 314 -20.56 -22.90 -1.68
N VAL A 315 -21.21 -23.22 -0.56
CA VAL A 315 -20.99 -24.43 0.22
C VAL A 315 -22.25 -25.28 0.19
N PRO A 316 -22.25 -26.42 -0.51
CA PRO A 316 -23.37 -27.36 -0.49
C PRO A 316 -23.64 -27.86 0.94
N ARG A 317 -24.92 -28.08 1.27
CA ARG A 317 -25.37 -28.66 2.54
C ARG A 317 -26.01 -30.03 2.30
N PRO A 318 -25.23 -31.13 2.35
CA PRO A 318 -25.75 -32.47 2.06
C PRO A 318 -26.85 -32.94 3.03
N ASP A 319 -26.88 -32.39 4.25
CA ASP A 319 -27.87 -32.69 5.28
C ASP A 319 -29.28 -32.20 4.90
N SER A 320 -29.37 -31.06 4.21
CA SER A 320 -30.64 -30.42 3.87
C SER A 320 -30.93 -30.38 2.36
N GLY A 321 -29.94 -30.68 1.52
CA GLY A 321 -30.02 -30.42 0.07
C GLY A 321 -30.12 -28.93 -0.26
N GLY A 322 -29.66 -28.07 0.65
CA GLY A 322 -29.56 -26.62 0.48
C GLY A 322 -28.12 -26.16 0.24
N VAL A 323 -27.88 -24.86 0.37
CA VAL A 323 -26.56 -24.25 0.18
C VAL A 323 -26.33 -23.15 1.21
N ALA A 324 -25.07 -22.87 1.53
CA ALA A 324 -24.66 -21.66 2.21
C ALA A 324 -23.73 -20.84 1.29
N LEU A 325 -24.03 -19.57 1.10
CA LEU A 325 -23.17 -18.64 0.34
C LEU A 325 -22.46 -17.73 1.34
N THR A 326 -21.16 -17.50 1.17
CA THR A 326 -20.36 -16.70 2.09
C THR A 326 -19.57 -15.64 1.35
N GLY A 327 -19.45 -14.46 1.96
CA GLY A 327 -18.75 -13.31 1.39
C GLY A 327 -18.22 -12.36 2.46
N ARG A 328 -17.51 -11.34 2.01
CA ARG A 328 -17.01 -10.26 2.87
C ARG A 328 -17.40 -8.92 2.26
N VAL A 329 -18.13 -8.12 3.01
CA VAL A 329 -18.63 -6.82 2.57
C VAL A 329 -17.87 -5.73 3.33
N SER A 330 -17.10 -4.92 2.62
CA SER A 330 -16.33 -3.79 3.16
C SER A 330 -16.43 -2.60 2.21
N THR A 331 -16.44 -1.39 2.77
CA THR A 331 -16.31 -0.13 2.01
C THR A 331 -14.90 0.05 1.44
N ALA A 332 -13.87 -0.62 1.99
CA ALA A 332 -12.53 -0.63 1.40
C ALA A 332 -12.47 -1.48 0.13
N ALA A 333 -13.19 -2.61 0.12
CA ALA A 333 -13.30 -3.52 -1.02
C ALA A 333 -14.27 -3.02 -2.10
N HIS A 334 -15.38 -2.41 -1.67
CA HIS A 334 -16.44 -1.90 -2.54
C HIS A 334 -16.72 -0.43 -2.17
N PRO A 335 -15.91 0.52 -2.69
CA PRO A 335 -15.99 1.93 -2.31
C PRO A 335 -17.37 2.56 -2.49
N TRP A 336 -18.13 2.11 -3.48
CA TRP A 336 -19.48 2.59 -3.74
C TRP A 336 -20.45 2.34 -2.57
N LEU A 337 -20.21 1.35 -1.69
CA LEU A 337 -21.03 1.10 -0.51
C LEU A 337 -20.95 2.25 0.52
N ALA A 338 -19.85 3.00 0.55
CA ALA A 338 -19.70 4.13 1.48
C ALA A 338 -20.69 5.27 1.18
N ASP A 339 -21.22 5.32 -0.04
CA ASP A 339 -22.14 6.34 -0.51
C ASP A 339 -23.62 6.01 -0.20
N HIS A 340 -23.92 4.87 0.47
CA HIS A 340 -25.25 4.57 1.00
C HIS A 340 -25.31 4.89 2.49
N ALA A 341 -25.41 6.18 2.81
CA ALA A 341 -25.53 6.66 4.18
C ALA A 341 -26.96 7.12 4.49
N VAL A 342 -27.49 6.68 5.64
CA VAL A 342 -28.78 7.12 6.17
C VAL A 342 -28.60 7.49 7.64
N GLY A 343 -28.93 8.73 8.01
CA GLY A 343 -28.74 9.25 9.37
C GLY A 343 -27.29 9.13 9.84
N GLN A 344 -26.33 9.52 9.00
CA GLN A 344 -24.88 9.45 9.22
C GLN A 344 -24.30 8.05 9.37
N THR A 345 -25.11 7.01 9.13
CA THR A 345 -24.71 5.61 9.25
C THR A 345 -24.63 4.98 7.86
N VAL A 346 -23.49 4.37 7.52
CA VAL A 346 -23.34 3.64 6.26
C VAL A 346 -24.05 2.30 6.39
N LEU A 347 -25.08 2.11 5.56
CA LEU A 347 -25.90 0.90 5.56
C LEU A 347 -25.65 0.10 4.29
N PHE A 348 -25.71 -1.23 4.42
CA PHE A 348 -25.88 -2.07 3.25
C PHE A 348 -27.30 -1.83 2.68
N PRO A 349 -27.43 -1.50 1.38
CA PRO A 349 -28.71 -1.13 0.80
C PRO A 349 -29.72 -2.29 0.85
N GLY A 350 -31.01 -1.97 1.03
CA GLY A 350 -32.10 -2.95 0.96
C GLY A 350 -32.11 -3.72 -0.36
N ALA A 351 -31.84 -3.02 -1.47
CA ALA A 351 -31.65 -3.59 -2.80
C ALA A 351 -30.48 -4.60 -2.88
N GLY A 352 -29.45 -4.43 -2.04
CA GLY A 352 -28.34 -5.38 -1.94
C GLY A 352 -28.78 -6.72 -1.37
N PHE A 353 -29.71 -6.76 -0.41
CA PHE A 353 -30.25 -8.02 0.11
C PHE A 353 -31.06 -8.77 -0.95
N VAL A 354 -31.78 -8.05 -1.81
CA VAL A 354 -32.52 -8.63 -2.94
C VAL A 354 -31.54 -9.28 -3.93
N GLU A 355 -30.46 -8.60 -4.30
CA GLU A 355 -29.42 -9.15 -5.18
C GLU A 355 -28.77 -10.41 -4.57
N LEU A 356 -28.42 -10.37 -3.28
CA LEU A 356 -27.89 -11.56 -2.60
C LEU A 356 -28.89 -12.72 -2.60
N ALA A 357 -30.18 -12.44 -2.42
CA ALA A 357 -31.24 -13.44 -2.43
C ALA A 357 -31.47 -14.06 -3.83
N ILE A 358 -31.40 -13.26 -4.89
CA ILE A 358 -31.49 -13.73 -6.28
C ILE A 358 -30.33 -14.69 -6.55
N ARG A 359 -29.10 -14.27 -6.25
CA ARG A 359 -27.91 -15.11 -6.44
C ARG A 359 -28.00 -16.43 -5.66
N ALA A 360 -28.53 -16.41 -4.44
CA ALA A 360 -28.77 -17.62 -3.65
C ALA A 360 -29.88 -18.51 -4.23
N GLY A 361 -30.91 -17.91 -4.84
CA GLY A 361 -31.97 -18.62 -5.57
C GLY A 361 -31.45 -19.35 -6.79
N ASP A 362 -30.55 -18.74 -7.56
CA ASP A 362 -29.94 -19.33 -8.75
C ASP A 362 -29.20 -20.65 -8.43
N GLU A 363 -28.50 -20.72 -7.28
CA GLU A 363 -27.81 -21.94 -6.83
C GLU A 363 -28.75 -23.14 -6.59
N VAL A 364 -30.03 -22.87 -6.34
CA VAL A 364 -31.02 -23.90 -6.00
C VAL A 364 -32.16 -23.98 -7.02
N GLY A 365 -32.03 -23.31 -8.16
CA GLY A 365 -33.04 -23.29 -9.23
C GLY A 365 -34.34 -22.58 -8.86
N CYS A 366 -34.29 -21.61 -7.95
CA CYS A 366 -35.44 -20.81 -7.52
C CYS A 366 -35.35 -19.38 -8.08
N GLY A 367 -36.03 -19.13 -9.19
CA GLY A 367 -36.03 -17.83 -9.89
C GLY A 367 -37.01 -16.77 -9.36
N VAL A 368 -37.76 -17.09 -8.30
CA VAL A 368 -38.67 -16.14 -7.64
C VAL A 368 -38.40 -16.06 -6.15
N LEU A 369 -38.23 -14.84 -5.64
CA LEU A 369 -38.27 -14.52 -4.23
C LEU A 369 -39.71 -14.16 -3.85
N ASP A 370 -40.42 -15.10 -3.24
CA ASP A 370 -41.82 -14.92 -2.81
C ASP A 370 -41.92 -13.83 -1.75
N GLU A 371 -41.03 -13.87 -0.77
CA GLU A 371 -40.94 -12.88 0.29
C GLU A 371 -39.48 -12.70 0.73
N LEU A 372 -39.08 -11.47 1.01
CA LEU A 372 -37.86 -11.12 1.75
C LEU A 372 -38.19 -10.01 2.74
N THR A 373 -38.12 -10.33 4.02
CA THR A 373 -38.34 -9.39 5.12
C THR A 373 -37.02 -9.04 5.77
N LEU A 374 -36.72 -7.73 5.85
CA LEU A 374 -35.50 -7.19 6.45
C LEU A 374 -35.73 -6.98 7.96
N SER A 375 -35.11 -7.85 8.76
CA SER A 375 -35.23 -7.89 10.22
C SER A 375 -34.39 -6.82 10.92
N ALA A 376 -33.18 -6.58 10.42
CA ALA A 376 -32.24 -5.62 11.01
C ALA A 376 -31.33 -5.00 9.94
N PRO A 377 -31.02 -3.70 10.03
CA PRO A 377 -30.08 -3.06 9.11
C PRO A 377 -28.68 -3.67 9.26
N LEU A 378 -27.94 -3.78 8.15
CA LEU A 378 -26.53 -4.16 8.17
C LEU A 378 -25.67 -2.91 8.09
N VAL A 379 -25.05 -2.54 9.21
CA VAL A 379 -24.15 -1.38 9.29
C VAL A 379 -22.75 -1.77 8.81
N LEU A 380 -22.18 -0.97 7.91
CA LEU A 380 -20.84 -1.21 7.37
C LEU A 380 -19.79 -0.36 8.11
N PRO A 381 -18.87 -0.98 8.87
CA PRO A 381 -17.83 -0.23 9.55
C PRO A 381 -16.79 0.31 8.56
N ALA A 382 -16.10 1.38 8.94
CA ALA A 382 -15.03 1.99 8.14
C ALA A 382 -13.74 1.13 8.02
N GLY A 383 -13.70 -0.06 8.63
CA GLY A 383 -12.53 -0.95 8.71
C GLY A 383 -12.65 -2.21 7.85
N ASP A 384 -12.26 -3.35 8.42
CA ASP A 384 -12.06 -4.62 7.71
C ASP A 384 -13.35 -5.27 7.14
N GLY A 385 -14.49 -4.58 7.19
CA GLY A 385 -15.78 -5.07 6.73
C GLY A 385 -16.39 -6.17 7.60
N VAL A 386 -17.53 -6.69 7.16
CA VAL A 386 -18.32 -7.73 7.81
C VAL A 386 -18.29 -9.00 6.97
N GLN A 387 -18.26 -10.16 7.62
CA GLN A 387 -18.56 -11.42 6.96
C GLN A 387 -20.08 -11.51 6.76
N VAL A 388 -20.52 -11.95 5.59
CA VAL A 388 -21.93 -12.19 5.29
C VAL A 388 -22.12 -13.65 4.93
N GLN A 389 -23.19 -14.26 5.44
CA GLN A 389 -23.56 -15.64 5.13
C GLN A 389 -25.05 -15.75 4.80
N LEU A 390 -25.36 -16.34 3.66
CA LEU A 390 -26.71 -16.70 3.27
C LEU A 390 -26.89 -18.20 3.48
N VAL A 391 -28.03 -18.61 4.03
CA VAL A 391 -28.37 -20.01 4.24
C VAL A 391 -29.69 -20.30 3.57
N VAL A 392 -29.66 -21.20 2.59
CA VAL A 392 -30.84 -21.73 1.91
C VAL A 392 -31.15 -23.11 2.45
N GLY A 393 -32.36 -23.30 2.94
CA GLY A 393 -32.84 -24.56 3.52
C GLY A 393 -33.22 -25.62 2.49
N ALA A 394 -33.71 -26.74 3.02
CA ALA A 394 -34.32 -27.81 2.24
C ALA A 394 -35.55 -27.31 1.46
N ALA A 395 -35.83 -27.97 0.33
CA ALA A 395 -37.09 -27.76 -0.38
C ALA A 395 -38.26 -28.39 0.38
N ASP A 396 -39.38 -27.69 0.46
CA ASP A 396 -40.67 -28.26 0.85
C ASP A 396 -41.29 -29.07 -0.30
N GLU A 397 -42.47 -29.65 -0.08
CA GLU A 397 -43.20 -30.45 -1.09
C GLU A 397 -43.52 -29.68 -2.38
N SER A 398 -43.57 -28.35 -2.32
CA SER A 398 -43.80 -27.46 -3.47
C SER A 398 -42.52 -26.90 -4.09
N GLY A 399 -41.35 -27.34 -3.61
CA GLY A 399 -40.05 -26.87 -4.07
C GLY A 399 -39.60 -25.55 -3.45
N ARG A 400 -40.35 -24.99 -2.50
CA ARG A 400 -40.01 -23.71 -1.86
C ARG A 400 -38.93 -23.90 -0.81
N ARG A 401 -38.06 -22.91 -0.65
CA ARG A 401 -36.89 -22.95 0.22
C ARG A 401 -36.80 -21.71 1.08
N ARG A 402 -36.59 -21.88 2.38
CA ARG A 402 -36.35 -20.76 3.29
C ARG A 402 -34.94 -20.21 3.08
N LEU A 403 -34.82 -18.89 3.07
CA LEU A 403 -33.57 -18.14 2.99
C LEU A 403 -33.38 -17.35 4.29
N SER A 404 -32.15 -17.29 4.78
CA SER A 404 -31.75 -16.40 5.87
C SER A 404 -30.40 -15.74 5.56
N VAL A 405 -30.26 -14.45 5.86
CA VAL A 405 -29.05 -13.67 5.61
C VAL A 405 -28.49 -13.16 6.93
N TYR A 406 -27.25 -13.51 7.22
CA TYR A 406 -26.55 -13.18 8.45
C TYR A 406 -25.30 -12.36 8.19
N SER A 407 -24.84 -11.63 9.20
CA SER A 407 -23.48 -11.07 9.21
C SER A 407 -22.77 -11.26 10.54
N ASP A 408 -21.44 -11.24 10.49
CA ASP A 408 -20.55 -11.29 11.65
C ASP A 408 -19.43 -10.24 11.46
N ALA A 409 -19.06 -9.56 12.56
CA ALA A 409 -18.06 -8.49 12.51
C ALA A 409 -16.61 -8.98 12.31
N ALA A 410 -16.40 -10.30 12.20
CA ALA A 410 -15.12 -10.97 12.04
C ALA A 410 -14.11 -10.65 13.16
N GLN A 411 -14.61 -10.37 14.38
CA GLN A 411 -13.80 -10.14 15.57
C GLN A 411 -13.91 -11.32 16.54
N PRO A 412 -12.87 -11.65 17.32
CA PRO A 412 -12.95 -12.73 18.30
C PRO A 412 -14.11 -12.50 19.29
N GLY A 413 -15.10 -13.41 19.26
CA GLY A 413 -16.27 -13.38 20.15
C GLY A 413 -17.48 -12.59 19.63
N SER A 414 -17.51 -12.18 18.36
CA SER A 414 -18.74 -11.66 17.74
C SER A 414 -19.80 -12.75 17.54
N GLU A 415 -21.07 -12.35 17.58
CA GLU A 415 -22.22 -13.21 17.30
C GLU A 415 -22.82 -12.88 15.93
N TRP A 416 -23.35 -13.90 15.26
CA TRP A 416 -24.05 -13.73 13.99
C TRP A 416 -25.38 -12.98 14.19
N VAL A 417 -25.58 -11.92 13.42
CA VAL A 417 -26.81 -11.13 13.40
C VAL A 417 -27.64 -11.50 12.18
N LEU A 418 -28.93 -11.80 12.38
CA LEU A 418 -29.88 -12.05 11.30
C LEU A 418 -30.39 -10.72 10.74
N HIS A 419 -30.16 -10.48 9.45
CA HIS A 419 -30.55 -9.25 8.77
C HIS A 419 -31.79 -9.41 7.90
N ALA A 420 -31.96 -10.57 7.26
CA ALA A 420 -33.11 -10.82 6.41
C ALA A 420 -33.54 -12.29 6.45
N GLU A 421 -34.84 -12.52 6.33
CA GLU A 421 -35.44 -13.84 6.13
C GLU A 421 -36.32 -13.81 4.89
N GLY A 422 -36.35 -14.90 4.13
CA GLY A 422 -37.16 -14.97 2.93
C GLY A 422 -37.58 -16.39 2.54
N LEU A 423 -38.39 -16.44 1.48
CA LEU A 423 -38.88 -17.65 0.85
C LEU A 423 -38.61 -17.59 -0.65
N LEU A 424 -37.90 -18.59 -1.16
CA LEU A 424 -37.56 -18.75 -2.56
C LEU A 424 -38.45 -19.85 -3.15
N ARG A 425 -38.86 -19.71 -4.41
CA ARG A 425 -39.59 -20.75 -5.14
C ARG A 425 -39.13 -20.90 -6.59
N PRO A 426 -39.34 -22.07 -7.20
CA PRO A 426 -39.15 -22.26 -8.64
C PRO A 426 -40.11 -21.42 -9.49
N GLY A 427 -39.69 -21.17 -10.73
CA GLY A 427 -40.48 -20.48 -11.75
C GLY A 427 -39.99 -19.06 -12.05
N ALA A 428 -40.83 -18.30 -12.74
CA ALA A 428 -40.62 -16.91 -13.08
C ALA A 428 -41.94 -16.15 -12.92
N VAL A 429 -41.86 -14.83 -12.70
CA VAL A 429 -43.04 -13.95 -12.73
C VAL A 429 -43.22 -13.43 -14.16
N THR A 430 -44.45 -13.31 -14.65
CA THR A 430 -44.70 -12.66 -15.95
C THR A 430 -44.74 -11.14 -15.74
N PRO A 431 -43.91 -10.34 -16.44
CA PRO A 431 -43.97 -8.88 -16.37
C PRO A 431 -45.35 -8.36 -16.78
N ALA A 432 -45.88 -7.37 -16.05
CA ALA A 432 -47.25 -6.88 -16.26
C ALA A 432 -47.29 -5.60 -17.11
N ALA A 433 -46.24 -4.77 -17.08
CA ALA A 433 -46.16 -3.54 -17.89
C ALA A 433 -45.36 -3.70 -19.19
N ASP A 434 -45.84 -3.00 -20.22
CA ASP A 434 -45.06 -2.66 -21.41
C ASP A 434 -44.40 -1.29 -21.20
N LEU A 435 -43.06 -1.26 -21.15
CA LEU A 435 -42.23 -0.06 -20.98
C LEU A 435 -41.48 0.33 -22.27
N SER A 436 -41.92 -0.16 -23.43
CA SER A 436 -41.32 0.16 -24.74
C SER A 436 -41.57 1.61 -25.16
N VAL A 437 -42.75 2.18 -24.86
CA VAL A 437 -43.12 3.57 -25.12
C VAL A 437 -42.64 4.46 -23.98
N TRP A 438 -41.81 5.46 -24.29
CA TRP A 438 -41.18 6.31 -23.29
C TRP A 438 -40.94 7.76 -23.75
N PRO A 439 -41.22 8.79 -22.93
CA PRO A 439 -41.92 8.69 -21.65
C PRO A 439 -43.37 8.20 -21.83
N PRO A 440 -44.00 7.59 -20.81
CA PRO A 440 -45.34 7.02 -20.96
C PRO A 440 -46.37 8.07 -21.37
N ILE A 441 -47.27 7.69 -22.29
CA ILE A 441 -48.34 8.57 -22.75
C ILE A 441 -49.21 8.99 -21.56
N GLY A 442 -49.47 10.29 -21.46
CA GLY A 442 -50.27 10.89 -20.38
C GLY A 442 -49.52 11.13 -19.07
N ALA A 443 -48.21 10.84 -19.00
CA ALA A 443 -47.39 11.18 -17.84
C ALA A 443 -46.84 12.62 -17.93
N THR A 444 -46.81 13.32 -16.80
CA THR A 444 -46.27 14.69 -16.69
C THR A 444 -44.88 14.63 -16.10
N ALA A 445 -43.93 15.40 -16.65
CA ALA A 445 -42.56 15.43 -16.14
C ALA A 445 -42.51 16.02 -14.72
N VAL A 446 -41.70 15.41 -13.85
CA VAL A 446 -41.42 15.89 -12.50
C VAL A 446 -39.96 16.34 -12.43
N GLU A 447 -39.72 17.52 -11.86
CA GLU A 447 -38.37 18.07 -11.74
C GLU A 447 -37.55 17.27 -10.72
N VAL A 448 -36.39 16.78 -11.16
CA VAL A 448 -35.47 16.00 -10.31
C VAL A 448 -34.25 16.78 -9.86
N SER A 449 -34.03 17.99 -10.39
CA SER A 449 -32.97 18.89 -9.93
C SER A 449 -33.14 19.21 -8.45
N GLY A 450 -32.14 18.84 -7.64
CA GLY A 450 -32.19 19.03 -6.19
C GLY A 450 -32.91 17.91 -5.41
N ALA A 451 -33.39 16.84 -6.06
CA ALA A 451 -34.01 15.70 -5.39
C ALA A 451 -33.10 15.10 -4.31
N TYR A 452 -31.81 14.92 -4.60
CA TYR A 452 -30.85 14.40 -3.62
C TYR A 452 -30.57 15.35 -2.46
N ALA A 453 -30.65 16.66 -2.67
CA ALA A 453 -30.56 17.64 -1.58
C ALA A 453 -31.83 17.61 -0.70
N ALA A 454 -33.00 17.34 -1.27
CA ALA A 454 -34.24 17.12 -0.52
C ALA A 454 -34.20 15.81 0.27
N LEU A 455 -33.70 14.72 -0.33
CA LEU A 455 -33.47 13.44 0.33
C LEU A 455 -32.48 13.57 1.50
N ALA A 456 -31.38 14.32 1.32
CA ALA A 456 -30.42 14.57 2.39
C ALA A 456 -31.03 15.29 3.61
N ARG A 457 -31.97 16.23 3.39
CA ARG A 457 -32.71 16.89 4.50
C ARG A 457 -33.58 15.92 5.30
N ARG A 458 -33.96 14.78 4.72
CA ARG A 458 -34.70 13.69 5.35
C ARG A 458 -33.79 12.57 5.86
N GLY A 459 -32.47 12.81 5.90
CA GLY A 459 -31.48 11.88 6.43
C GLY A 459 -30.89 10.89 5.40
N TYR A 460 -31.25 10.98 4.11
CA TYR A 460 -30.65 10.14 3.07
C TYR A 460 -29.44 10.83 2.45
N GLU A 461 -28.25 10.51 2.94
CA GLU A 461 -26.99 11.16 2.59
C GLU A 461 -26.29 10.42 1.45
N TYR A 462 -27.04 10.17 0.37
CA TYR A 462 -26.53 9.41 -0.78
C TYR A 462 -25.37 10.13 -1.47
N GLY A 463 -24.22 9.47 -1.51
CA GLY A 463 -23.04 9.93 -2.22
C GLY A 463 -23.14 9.70 -3.73
N ARG A 464 -22.07 10.02 -4.47
CA ARG A 464 -22.07 10.05 -5.94
C ARG A 464 -22.42 8.70 -6.57
N ALA A 465 -22.06 7.60 -5.93
CA ALA A 465 -22.35 6.26 -6.41
C ALA A 465 -23.84 5.90 -6.37
N PHE A 466 -24.63 6.50 -5.47
CA PHE A 466 -26.08 6.25 -5.36
C PHE A 466 -26.94 7.34 -6.01
N GLN A 467 -26.33 8.36 -6.62
CA GLN A 467 -27.04 9.43 -7.32
C GLN A 467 -27.40 9.04 -8.77
N GLY A 468 -28.21 7.99 -8.91
CA GLY A 468 -28.56 7.36 -10.19
C GLY A 468 -29.84 7.86 -10.87
N LEU A 469 -30.71 8.63 -10.20
CA LEU A 469 -31.98 9.13 -10.76
C LEU A 469 -31.73 10.22 -11.81
N ARG A 470 -32.21 10.01 -13.04
CA ARG A 470 -31.95 10.88 -14.20
C ARG A 470 -33.13 11.72 -14.62
N ALA A 471 -34.32 11.14 -14.64
CA ALA A 471 -35.55 11.81 -15.01
C ALA A 471 -36.74 11.11 -14.34
N MET A 472 -37.84 11.85 -14.14
CA MET A 472 -39.04 11.32 -13.50
C MET A 472 -40.31 11.89 -14.15
N TRP A 473 -41.37 11.09 -14.20
CA TRP A 473 -42.69 11.47 -14.65
C TRP A 473 -43.77 10.86 -13.74
N GLN A 474 -44.94 11.47 -13.71
CA GLN A 474 -46.08 11.02 -12.91
C GLN A 474 -47.35 10.92 -13.76
N ARG A 475 -48.13 9.85 -13.56
CA ARG A 475 -49.45 9.66 -14.14
C ARG A 475 -50.40 9.12 -13.08
N GLY A 476 -51.24 9.98 -12.51
CA GLY A 476 -52.04 9.62 -11.34
C GLY A 476 -51.14 9.19 -10.18
N ASP A 477 -51.37 7.99 -9.66
CA ASP A 477 -50.58 7.39 -8.58
C ASP A 477 -49.37 6.58 -9.08
N GLU A 478 -49.13 6.55 -10.40
CA GLU A 478 -47.97 5.87 -10.99
C GLU A 478 -46.79 6.85 -11.14
N LEU A 479 -45.61 6.39 -10.73
CA LEU A 479 -44.34 7.09 -10.96
C LEU A 479 -43.53 6.34 -12.00
N PHE A 480 -42.86 7.11 -12.85
CA PHE A 480 -41.97 6.61 -13.87
C PHE A 480 -40.61 7.27 -13.74
N ALA A 481 -39.52 6.53 -13.86
CA ALA A 481 -38.19 7.09 -13.74
C ALA A 481 -37.20 6.49 -14.73
N GLU A 482 -36.21 7.28 -15.12
CA GLU A 482 -34.98 6.77 -15.72
C GLU A 482 -33.88 6.75 -14.67
N VAL A 483 -33.22 5.62 -14.51
CA VAL A 483 -32.13 5.42 -13.56
C VAL A 483 -30.91 4.81 -14.25
N ALA A 484 -29.73 5.12 -13.73
CA ALA A 484 -28.47 4.59 -14.24
C ALA A 484 -27.48 4.38 -13.11
N VAL A 485 -26.64 3.33 -13.22
CA VAL A 485 -25.45 3.15 -12.39
C VAL A 485 -24.46 4.28 -12.72
N PRO A 486 -24.10 5.15 -11.75
CA PRO A 486 -23.09 6.19 -11.98
C PRO A 486 -21.69 5.58 -12.17
N ASP A 487 -20.78 6.29 -12.83
CA ASP A 487 -19.40 5.84 -13.08
C ASP A 487 -18.67 5.45 -11.78
N ALA A 488 -18.99 6.11 -10.67
CA ALA A 488 -18.44 5.82 -9.33
C ALA A 488 -18.80 4.40 -8.80
N ALA A 489 -19.78 3.73 -9.41
CA ALA A 489 -20.21 2.36 -9.10
C ALA A 489 -20.05 1.40 -10.29
N ALA A 490 -19.49 1.82 -11.43
CA ALA A 490 -19.54 1.09 -12.69
C ALA A 490 -18.63 -0.16 -12.79
N ALA A 491 -18.06 -0.63 -11.68
CA ALA A 491 -17.26 -1.86 -11.68
C ALA A 491 -18.16 -3.08 -11.94
N ASP A 492 -17.75 -3.97 -12.85
CA ASP A 492 -18.46 -5.23 -13.08
C ASP A 492 -18.25 -6.17 -11.89
N GLY A 493 -19.31 -6.36 -11.12
CA GLY A 493 -19.35 -7.25 -9.97
C GLY A 493 -20.04 -8.58 -10.26
N GLY A 494 -20.36 -8.95 -11.50
CA GLY A 494 -21.11 -10.19 -11.76
C GLY A 494 -22.50 -10.22 -11.10
N PHE A 495 -23.09 -9.04 -10.87
CA PHE A 495 -24.43 -8.93 -10.28
C PHE A 495 -25.51 -9.32 -11.29
N GLY A 496 -26.55 -9.99 -10.82
CA GLY A 496 -27.79 -10.17 -11.56
C GLY A 496 -28.43 -8.80 -11.85
N ILE A 497 -28.69 -8.04 -10.79
CA ILE A 497 -29.07 -6.64 -10.84
C ILE A 497 -28.13 -5.82 -9.94
N HIS A 498 -27.50 -4.78 -10.49
CA HIS A 498 -26.58 -3.98 -9.68
C HIS A 498 -27.35 -3.31 -8.51
N PRO A 499 -26.94 -3.46 -7.23
CA PRO A 499 -27.68 -2.94 -6.08
C PRO A 499 -27.98 -1.43 -6.17
N VAL A 500 -27.02 -0.64 -6.66
CA VAL A 500 -27.20 0.81 -6.94
C VAL A 500 -28.32 1.08 -7.94
N LEU A 501 -28.49 0.27 -9.00
CA LEU A 501 -29.53 0.51 -10.00
C LEU A 501 -30.92 0.30 -9.40
N LEU A 502 -31.09 -0.80 -8.66
CA LEU A 502 -32.34 -1.12 -7.99
C LEU A 502 -32.64 -0.12 -6.86
N ASP A 503 -31.64 0.29 -6.08
CA ASP A 503 -31.82 1.29 -5.02
C ASP A 503 -32.19 2.66 -5.61
N ALA A 504 -31.53 3.09 -6.69
CA ALA A 504 -31.85 4.33 -7.40
C ALA A 504 -33.29 4.34 -7.96
N ALA A 505 -33.85 3.18 -8.33
CA ALA A 505 -35.26 3.07 -8.72
C ALA A 505 -36.19 3.46 -7.55
N LEU A 506 -35.83 3.11 -6.31
CA LEU A 506 -36.61 3.46 -5.12
C LEU A 506 -36.51 4.94 -4.75
N HIS A 507 -35.46 5.64 -5.19
CA HIS A 507 -35.30 7.07 -4.91
C HIS A 507 -36.44 7.90 -5.51
N ALA A 508 -37.08 7.43 -6.58
CA ALA A 508 -38.26 8.07 -7.15
C ALA A 508 -39.43 8.16 -6.14
N ILE A 509 -39.59 7.16 -5.27
CA ILE A 509 -40.60 7.16 -4.19
C ILE A 509 -40.28 8.28 -3.18
N GLY A 510 -39.01 8.37 -2.78
CA GLY A 510 -38.55 9.40 -1.85
C GLY A 510 -38.65 10.82 -2.44
N ALA A 511 -38.33 10.98 -3.73
CA ALA A 511 -38.39 12.25 -4.44
C ALA A 511 -39.82 12.77 -4.65
N ALA A 512 -40.79 11.87 -4.86
CA ALA A 512 -42.20 12.21 -5.02
C ALA A 512 -42.97 12.33 -3.70
N GLY A 513 -42.49 11.73 -2.61
CA GLY A 513 -43.19 11.69 -1.33
C GLY A 513 -43.10 13.00 -0.54
N GLU A 514 -44.26 13.48 -0.06
CA GLU A 514 -44.39 14.65 0.84
C GLU A 514 -44.08 14.35 2.32
N GLN A 515 -43.62 13.13 2.64
CA GLN A 515 -43.41 12.71 4.02
C GLN A 515 -42.11 13.29 4.59
N ASP A 516 -42.18 13.90 5.78
CA ASP A 516 -40.99 14.41 6.51
C ASP A 516 -40.12 13.29 7.11
N MET A 517 -40.60 12.05 7.10
CA MET A 517 -39.92 10.91 7.74
C MET A 517 -38.99 10.15 6.78
N THR A 518 -37.91 9.61 7.36
CA THR A 518 -37.04 8.62 6.72
C THR A 518 -37.72 7.26 6.74
N VAL A 519 -37.94 6.68 5.56
CA VAL A 519 -38.46 5.31 5.35
C VAL A 519 -37.41 4.42 4.68
N LEU A 520 -37.35 3.15 5.08
CA LEU A 520 -36.48 2.15 4.48
C LEU A 520 -37.28 0.96 3.96
N PRO A 521 -36.79 0.25 2.92
CA PRO A 521 -37.37 -1.03 2.49
C PRO A 521 -37.46 -2.00 3.67
N PHE A 522 -38.60 -2.65 3.81
CA PHE A 522 -38.84 -3.60 4.91
C PHE A 522 -39.23 -4.98 4.40
N SER A 523 -40.13 -5.07 3.43
CA SER A 523 -40.61 -6.35 2.90
C SER A 523 -40.74 -6.28 1.38
N TRP A 524 -40.15 -7.25 0.69
CA TRP A 524 -40.19 -7.42 -0.76
C TRP A 524 -40.96 -8.69 -1.08
N GLN A 525 -41.88 -8.63 -2.04
CA GLN A 525 -42.70 -9.77 -2.42
C GLN A 525 -42.75 -9.95 -3.93
N GLY A 526 -42.68 -11.22 -4.35
CA GLY A 526 -42.74 -11.60 -5.76
C GLY A 526 -41.65 -10.95 -6.61
N VAL A 527 -40.40 -10.97 -6.14
CA VAL A 527 -39.27 -10.46 -6.92
C VAL A 527 -38.81 -11.50 -7.92
N SER A 528 -38.62 -11.10 -9.17
CA SER A 528 -38.09 -11.96 -10.23
C SER A 528 -37.18 -11.15 -11.16
N LEU A 529 -36.00 -11.69 -11.44
CA LEU A 529 -35.02 -11.14 -12.39
C LEU A 529 -35.24 -11.79 -13.77
N HIS A 530 -35.37 -10.99 -14.81
CA HIS A 530 -35.63 -11.44 -16.19
C HIS A 530 -34.40 -11.34 -17.08
N ALA A 531 -33.53 -10.37 -16.82
CA ALA A 531 -32.29 -10.15 -17.55
C ALA A 531 -31.23 -9.53 -16.62
N SER A 532 -29.96 -9.87 -16.83
CA SER A 532 -28.83 -9.37 -16.06
C SER A 532 -27.99 -8.33 -16.82
N GLY A 533 -27.11 -7.63 -16.11
CA GLY A 533 -26.13 -6.71 -16.72
C GLY A 533 -26.68 -5.34 -17.14
N ALA A 534 -27.93 -5.00 -16.79
CA ALA A 534 -28.48 -3.68 -17.04
C ALA A 534 -27.72 -2.63 -16.20
N ALA A 535 -27.15 -1.61 -16.87
CA ALA A 535 -26.56 -0.43 -16.21
C ALA A 535 -27.50 0.79 -16.21
N ARG A 536 -28.61 0.71 -16.94
CA ARG A 536 -29.65 1.73 -17.03
C ARG A 536 -31.01 1.05 -17.08
N ALA A 537 -32.02 1.65 -16.47
CA ALA A 537 -33.38 1.13 -16.49
C ALA A 537 -34.42 2.25 -16.58
N ARG A 538 -35.52 1.93 -17.28
CA ARG A 538 -36.82 2.57 -17.15
C ARG A 538 -37.57 1.89 -16.02
N VAL A 539 -38.12 2.67 -15.12
CA VAL A 539 -38.79 2.20 -13.91
C VAL A 539 -40.26 2.61 -13.97
N ARG A 540 -41.15 1.70 -13.60
CA ARG A 540 -42.54 1.99 -13.26
C ARG A 540 -42.78 1.60 -11.80
N ILE A 541 -43.39 2.50 -11.04
CA ILE A 541 -43.80 2.27 -9.66
C ILE A 541 -45.30 2.55 -9.58
N ALA A 542 -46.08 1.59 -9.09
CA ALA A 542 -47.53 1.72 -8.99
C ALA A 542 -48.05 1.15 -7.65
N PRO A 543 -49.17 1.63 -7.10
CA PRO A 543 -49.74 1.10 -5.86
C PRO A 543 -50.02 -0.40 -5.91
N ALA A 544 -49.71 -1.13 -4.83
CA ALA A 544 -49.92 -2.57 -4.70
C ALA A 544 -50.78 -2.96 -3.46
N GLY A 545 -51.52 -2.01 -2.90
CA GLY A 545 -52.37 -2.21 -1.72
C GLY A 545 -51.63 -2.09 -0.38
N ALA A 546 -52.37 -1.82 0.71
CA ALA A 546 -51.84 -1.72 2.09
C ALA A 546 -50.61 -0.79 2.28
N GLY A 547 -50.50 0.28 1.47
CA GLY A 547 -49.36 1.20 1.50
C GLY A 547 -48.08 0.68 0.83
N ALA A 548 -48.13 -0.47 0.16
CA ALA A 548 -47.04 -1.02 -0.63
C ALA A 548 -47.10 -0.55 -2.10
N VAL A 549 -45.96 -0.68 -2.78
CA VAL A 549 -45.84 -0.36 -4.21
C VAL A 549 -45.27 -1.55 -4.99
N SER A 550 -45.70 -1.73 -6.22
CA SER A 550 -45.05 -2.59 -7.21
C SER A 550 -43.94 -1.81 -7.92
N VAL A 551 -42.88 -2.50 -8.33
CA VAL A 551 -41.73 -1.90 -9.03
C VAL A 551 -41.37 -2.76 -10.24
N GLU A 552 -41.37 -2.18 -11.42
CA GLU A 552 -40.99 -2.86 -12.67
C GLU A 552 -39.85 -2.10 -13.35
N LEU A 553 -38.77 -2.80 -13.68
CA LEU A 553 -37.60 -2.28 -14.39
C LEU A 553 -37.55 -2.89 -15.78
N ALA A 554 -37.29 -2.05 -16.78
CA ALA A 554 -36.98 -2.46 -18.14
C ALA A 554 -35.74 -1.74 -18.68
N ASP A 555 -35.08 -2.31 -19.68
CA ASP A 555 -33.93 -1.67 -20.33
C ASP A 555 -34.35 -0.47 -21.24
N GLY A 556 -33.39 0.09 -21.98
CA GLY A 556 -33.66 1.20 -22.89
C GLY A 556 -34.57 0.87 -24.07
N ALA A 557 -34.78 -0.42 -24.37
CA ALA A 557 -35.72 -0.90 -25.40
C ALA A 557 -37.10 -1.24 -24.81
N GLY A 558 -37.25 -1.23 -23.48
CA GLY A 558 -38.47 -1.64 -22.79
C GLY A 558 -38.54 -3.14 -22.51
N LEU A 559 -37.44 -3.89 -22.69
CA LEU A 559 -37.39 -5.31 -22.32
C LEU A 559 -37.30 -5.45 -20.79
N PRO A 560 -38.09 -6.34 -20.17
CA PRO A 560 -38.09 -6.52 -18.72
C PRO A 560 -36.72 -6.92 -18.17
N VAL A 561 -36.32 -6.26 -17.07
CA VAL A 561 -35.09 -6.54 -16.32
C VAL A 561 -35.42 -7.15 -14.97
N LEU A 562 -36.30 -6.51 -14.19
CA LEU A 562 -36.70 -6.98 -12.86
C LEU A 562 -38.15 -6.58 -12.54
N SER A 563 -38.89 -7.44 -11.84
CA SER A 563 -40.23 -7.14 -11.33
C SER A 563 -40.29 -7.39 -9.83
N VAL A 564 -41.02 -6.53 -9.13
CA VAL A 564 -41.37 -6.63 -7.70
C VAL A 564 -42.89 -6.48 -7.60
N GLY A 565 -43.57 -7.52 -7.12
CA GLY A 565 -45.03 -7.52 -6.98
C GLY A 565 -45.52 -6.55 -5.91
N ALA A 566 -44.86 -6.54 -4.75
CA ALA A 566 -45.14 -5.57 -3.69
C ALA A 566 -43.88 -5.26 -2.85
N LEU A 567 -43.72 -4.00 -2.50
CA LEU A 567 -42.64 -3.47 -1.67
C LEU A 567 -43.24 -2.60 -0.57
N ALA A 568 -43.09 -3.05 0.67
CA ALA A 568 -43.48 -2.30 1.85
C ALA A 568 -42.28 -1.58 2.45
N MET A 569 -42.51 -0.32 2.84
CA MET A 569 -41.52 0.56 3.46
C MET A 569 -41.91 0.83 4.92
N ARG A 570 -40.93 1.05 5.80
CA ARG A 570 -41.19 1.41 7.21
C ARG A 570 -40.41 2.65 7.63
N PRO A 571 -41.02 3.54 8.44
CA PRO A 571 -40.29 4.64 9.07
C PRO A 571 -39.18 4.12 9.99
N VAL A 572 -38.05 4.81 9.98
CA VAL A 572 -36.92 4.54 10.87
C VAL A 572 -36.41 5.86 11.46
N SER A 573 -36.13 5.89 12.77
CA SER A 573 -35.54 7.06 13.42
C SER A 573 -34.00 7.00 13.42
N ALA A 574 -33.36 8.16 13.50
CA ALA A 574 -31.90 8.25 13.62
C ALA A 574 -31.36 7.53 14.87
N GLU A 575 -32.11 7.55 15.98
CA GLU A 575 -31.75 6.83 17.21
C GLU A 575 -31.75 5.30 17.02
N GLN A 576 -32.70 4.76 16.25
CA GLN A 576 -32.75 3.33 15.93
C GLN A 576 -31.53 2.91 15.11
N LEU A 577 -31.08 3.73 14.15
CA LEU A 577 -29.89 3.48 13.34
C LEU A 577 -28.59 3.60 14.16
N ALA A 578 -28.50 4.63 15.02
CA ALA A 578 -27.35 4.81 15.91
C ALA A 578 -27.19 3.65 16.90
N THR A 579 -28.30 3.10 17.40
CA THR A 579 -28.29 1.93 18.29
C THR A 579 -27.79 0.68 17.56
N ALA A 580 -28.15 0.50 16.29
CA ALA A 580 -27.67 -0.60 15.45
C ALA A 580 -26.18 -0.47 15.08
N ALA A 581 -25.62 0.75 15.10
CA ALA A 581 -24.22 1.02 14.79
C ALA A 581 -23.24 0.72 15.94
N VAL A 582 -23.73 0.49 17.17
CA VAL A 582 -22.89 0.14 18.33
C VAL A 582 -22.59 -1.37 18.29
N PRO A 583 -21.33 -1.80 18.20
CA PRO A 583 -21.00 -3.23 18.22
C PRO A 583 -21.48 -3.83 19.54
N ALA A 584 -22.24 -4.92 19.45
CA ALA A 584 -22.83 -5.64 20.58
C ALA A 584 -21.74 -6.13 21.54
N ARG A 585 -21.34 -5.28 22.48
CA ARG A 585 -20.45 -5.61 23.62
C ARG A 585 -21.25 -6.01 24.86
N ARG A 586 -22.48 -6.49 24.69
CA ARG A 586 -23.24 -7.07 25.79
C ARG A 586 -23.47 -8.56 25.52
N PRO A 587 -23.14 -9.44 26.48
CA PRO A 587 -23.76 -10.75 26.51
C PRO A 587 -25.27 -10.54 26.44
N LEU A 588 -26.01 -11.47 25.82
CA LEU A 588 -27.46 -11.62 25.96
C LEU A 588 -27.83 -11.88 27.44
N ALA A 589 -27.66 -10.88 28.29
CA ALA A 589 -28.39 -10.71 29.52
C ALA A 589 -29.60 -9.86 29.14
N GLN A 590 -30.68 -10.54 28.76
CA GLN A 590 -32.04 -10.00 28.74
C GLN A 590 -32.18 -8.67 27.99
N GLY A 591 -32.23 -8.73 26.66
CA GLY A 591 -32.92 -7.69 25.91
C GLY A 591 -34.39 -7.71 26.33
N VAL A 592 -34.77 -6.84 27.25
CA VAL A 592 -36.18 -6.62 27.59
C VAL A 592 -36.85 -6.16 26.30
N LEU A 593 -37.69 -7.02 25.72
CA LEU A 593 -38.64 -6.60 24.71
C LEU A 593 -39.53 -5.55 25.38
N ASP A 594 -39.47 -4.31 24.90
CA ASP A 594 -40.39 -3.29 25.36
C ASP A 594 -41.74 -3.53 24.66
N VAL A 595 -42.75 -3.93 25.43
CA VAL A 595 -44.11 -4.11 24.92
C VAL A 595 -44.77 -2.75 24.89
N THR A 596 -44.68 -2.07 23.74
CA THR A 596 -45.33 -0.78 23.55
C THR A 596 -46.81 -1.01 23.20
N TRP A 597 -47.69 -0.82 24.18
CA TRP A 597 -49.14 -0.86 23.97
C TRP A 597 -49.60 0.45 23.33
N SER A 598 -50.12 0.37 22.10
CA SER A 598 -50.85 1.49 21.49
C SER A 598 -52.31 1.45 21.93
N PRO A 599 -52.84 2.48 22.60
CA PRO A 599 -54.23 2.52 23.01
C PRO A 599 -55.14 2.51 21.77
N ILE A 600 -56.08 1.57 21.71
CA ILE A 600 -57.17 1.60 20.74
C ILE A 600 -58.44 1.97 21.52
N THR A 601 -59.09 3.07 21.15
CA THR A 601 -60.34 3.48 21.77
C THR A 601 -61.47 2.63 21.21
N LEU A 602 -62.01 1.72 22.01
CA LEU A 602 -63.19 0.95 21.64
C LEU A 602 -64.45 1.75 22.02
N GLY A 603 -65.11 2.31 21.01
CA GLY A 603 -66.45 2.89 21.12
C GLY A 603 -66.50 4.42 21.23
N GLY A 604 -66.71 5.05 20.08
CA GLY A 604 -67.22 6.41 19.89
C GLY A 604 -67.51 6.56 18.40
N GLU A 605 -68.71 7.01 18.02
CA GLU A 605 -69.13 7.17 16.62
C GLU A 605 -68.24 8.19 15.89
N ASP A 606 -67.09 7.77 15.37
CA ASP A 606 -66.52 8.23 14.09
C ASP A 606 -65.26 7.44 13.70
N ASP A 607 -65.24 7.05 12.41
CA ASP A 607 -64.19 6.42 11.60
C ASP A 607 -63.67 4.98 11.88
N GLY A 608 -64.13 4.03 11.04
CA GLY A 608 -63.22 3.22 10.22
C GLY A 608 -63.13 1.71 10.46
N ALA A 609 -63.12 1.22 11.71
CA ALA A 609 -62.92 -0.21 11.99
C ALA A 609 -64.04 -0.80 12.85
N LYS A 610 -64.85 -1.71 12.27
CA LYS A 610 -65.84 -2.51 13.03
C LYS A 610 -65.11 -3.59 13.84
N ALA A 611 -64.68 -3.25 15.05
CA ALA A 611 -64.16 -4.23 16.00
C ALA A 611 -65.32 -4.90 16.76
N THR A 612 -65.44 -6.23 16.67
CA THR A 612 -66.34 -7.02 17.50
C THR A 612 -65.57 -7.51 18.72
N VAL A 613 -66.03 -7.17 19.92
CA VAL A 613 -65.36 -7.59 21.16
C VAL A 613 -65.99 -8.89 21.67
N TRP A 614 -65.15 -9.92 21.87
CA TRP A 614 -65.53 -11.12 22.59
C TRP A 614 -64.86 -11.10 23.97
N GLU A 615 -65.67 -11.30 25.02
CA GLU A 615 -65.20 -11.42 26.38
C GLU A 615 -65.24 -12.90 26.79
N LEU A 616 -64.15 -13.38 27.37
CA LEU A 616 -64.08 -14.74 27.89
C LEU A 616 -65.10 -14.93 29.03
N ALA A 617 -65.91 -15.98 28.93
CA ALA A 617 -66.85 -16.33 30.00
C ALA A 617 -66.12 -16.81 31.26
N ASP A 618 -66.69 -16.56 32.45
CA ASP A 618 -66.18 -17.16 33.69
C ASP A 618 -66.59 -18.63 33.74
N HIS A 619 -65.60 -19.51 33.70
CA HIS A 619 -65.82 -20.95 33.67
C HIS A 619 -65.89 -21.58 35.07
N GLY A 620 -65.48 -20.86 36.14
CA GLY A 620 -65.45 -21.34 37.52
C GLY A 620 -64.74 -22.70 37.74
N GLY A 621 -64.61 -23.12 38.99
CA GLY A 621 -64.18 -24.49 39.34
C GLY A 621 -62.67 -24.77 39.26
N ASP A 622 -62.33 -26.06 39.09
CA ASP A 622 -60.95 -26.56 39.07
C ASP A 622 -60.13 -25.95 37.93
N VAL A 623 -58.94 -25.42 38.25
CA VAL A 623 -58.08 -24.62 37.36
C VAL A 623 -57.79 -25.34 36.04
N VAL A 624 -57.58 -26.66 36.09
CA VAL A 624 -57.27 -27.43 34.87
C VAL A 624 -58.50 -27.52 33.95
N LYS A 625 -59.69 -27.67 34.54
CA LYS A 625 -60.95 -27.76 33.77
C LYS A 625 -61.36 -26.41 33.20
N SER A 626 -61.19 -25.33 33.97
CA SER A 626 -61.52 -23.97 33.51
C SER A 626 -60.61 -23.53 32.37
N VAL A 627 -59.30 -23.82 32.44
CA VAL A 627 -58.35 -23.55 31.35
C VAL A 627 -58.70 -24.33 30.08
N HIS A 628 -59.04 -25.63 30.21
CA HIS A 628 -59.44 -26.44 29.05
C HIS A 628 -60.74 -25.95 28.40
N ALA A 629 -61.73 -25.57 29.22
CA ALA A 629 -63.00 -25.06 28.72
C ALA A 629 -62.83 -23.70 28.03
N ALA A 630 -62.07 -22.78 28.63
CA ALA A 630 -61.77 -21.47 28.05
C ALA A 630 -61.00 -21.57 26.73
N ALA A 631 -60.03 -22.48 26.63
CA ALA A 631 -59.30 -22.71 25.38
C ALA A 631 -60.19 -23.31 24.29
N ALA A 632 -61.13 -24.20 24.65
CA ALA A 632 -62.10 -24.77 23.72
C ALA A 632 -63.09 -23.71 23.21
N GLU A 633 -63.63 -22.86 24.11
CA GLU A 633 -64.52 -21.76 23.74
C GLU A 633 -63.81 -20.77 22.80
N ALA A 634 -62.59 -20.33 23.16
CA ALA A 634 -61.80 -19.43 22.32
C ALA A 634 -61.53 -20.01 20.93
N LEU A 635 -61.29 -21.33 20.85
CA LEU A 635 -61.09 -22.02 19.58
C LEU A 635 -62.35 -22.03 18.72
N GLU A 636 -63.51 -22.29 19.31
CA GLU A 636 -64.78 -22.24 18.59
C GLU A 636 -65.10 -20.84 18.07
N VAL A 637 -64.91 -19.81 18.88
CA VAL A 637 -65.13 -18.40 18.49
C VAL A 637 -64.19 -17.99 17.36
N LEU A 638 -62.90 -18.30 17.45
CA LEU A 638 -61.94 -17.99 16.39
C LEU A 638 -62.22 -18.76 15.10
N GLN A 639 -62.58 -20.04 15.19
CA GLN A 639 -62.95 -20.82 14.00
C GLN A 639 -64.24 -20.32 13.35
N SER A 640 -65.21 -19.87 14.15
CA SER A 640 -66.45 -19.25 13.65
C SER A 640 -66.14 -17.92 12.95
N TRP A 641 -65.34 -17.07 13.58
CA TRP A 641 -64.92 -15.78 13.02
C TRP A 641 -64.15 -15.93 11.72
N LEU A 642 -63.18 -16.85 11.66
CA LEU A 642 -62.39 -17.12 10.44
C LEU A 642 -63.19 -17.75 9.30
N ARG A 643 -64.38 -18.30 9.58
CA ARG A 643 -65.30 -18.82 8.55
C ARG A 643 -66.31 -17.77 8.08
N ALA A 644 -66.47 -16.66 8.79
CA ALA A 644 -67.35 -15.58 8.41
C ALA A 644 -66.62 -14.64 7.43
N ASP A 645 -67.21 -14.38 6.27
CA ASP A 645 -66.63 -13.62 5.14
C ASP A 645 -66.70 -12.08 5.39
N GLY A 646 -66.18 -11.61 6.53
CA GLY A 646 -66.28 -10.22 6.97
C GLY A 646 -64.93 -9.54 7.23
N ASP A 647 -64.77 -8.30 6.75
CA ASP A 647 -63.57 -7.46 6.90
C ASP A 647 -63.41 -6.81 8.30
N GLY A 648 -63.92 -7.46 9.35
CA GLY A 648 -63.94 -6.94 10.72
C GLY A 648 -62.74 -7.36 11.57
N VAL A 649 -62.54 -6.68 12.70
CA VAL A 649 -61.53 -7.05 13.71
C VAL A 649 -62.20 -7.77 14.87
N LEU A 650 -61.73 -8.96 15.25
CA LEU A 650 -62.15 -9.59 16.52
C LEU A 650 -61.21 -9.15 17.64
N ALA A 651 -61.75 -8.46 18.65
CA ALA A 651 -61.03 -8.07 19.84
C ALA A 651 -61.32 -9.06 20.97
N VAL A 652 -60.30 -9.76 21.44
CA VAL A 652 -60.42 -10.72 22.55
C VAL A 652 -60.06 -10.01 23.85
N ARG A 653 -61.05 -9.82 24.72
CA ARG A 653 -60.84 -9.16 26.01
C ARG A 653 -60.57 -10.19 27.10
N THR A 654 -59.45 -10.01 27.80
CA THR A 654 -59.10 -10.80 28.99
C THR A 654 -58.88 -9.86 30.19
N ARG A 655 -59.03 -10.33 31.43
CA ARG A 655 -58.81 -9.52 32.64
C ARG A 655 -57.96 -10.30 33.63
N GLY A 656 -56.89 -9.71 34.16
CA GLY A 656 -56.00 -10.40 35.11
C GLY A 656 -55.20 -11.57 34.52
N ALA A 657 -55.19 -11.69 33.18
CA ALA A 657 -54.52 -12.74 32.41
C ALA A 657 -53.01 -12.51 32.23
N VAL A 658 -52.55 -11.27 32.44
CA VAL A 658 -51.15 -10.85 32.36
C VAL A 658 -50.88 -9.96 33.57
N ALA A 659 -49.71 -10.11 34.19
CA ALA A 659 -49.30 -9.35 35.36
C ALA A 659 -47.99 -8.60 35.08
N LEU A 660 -47.82 -7.41 35.66
CA LEU A 660 -46.54 -6.70 35.65
C LEU A 660 -45.56 -7.33 36.66
N ALA A 661 -44.28 -6.94 36.60
CA ALA A 661 -43.28 -7.43 37.54
C ALA A 661 -43.67 -7.08 38.99
N GLY A 662 -43.97 -8.11 39.80
CA GLY A 662 -44.41 -7.96 41.19
C GLY A 662 -45.92 -8.14 41.41
N GLU A 663 -46.69 -8.41 40.36
CA GLU A 663 -48.13 -8.71 40.42
C GLU A 663 -48.41 -10.20 40.16
N ASP A 664 -49.51 -10.72 40.71
CA ASP A 664 -49.98 -12.08 40.46
C ASP A 664 -50.98 -12.14 39.30
N VAL A 665 -50.86 -13.14 38.43
CA VAL A 665 -51.87 -13.47 37.42
C VAL A 665 -53.08 -14.07 38.14
N SER A 666 -54.23 -13.38 38.07
CA SER A 666 -55.45 -13.76 38.79
C SER A 666 -56.44 -14.57 37.94
N ASP A 667 -56.27 -14.58 36.61
CA ASP A 667 -57.07 -15.37 35.68
C ASP A 667 -56.19 -16.27 34.80
N LEU A 668 -55.99 -17.51 35.27
CA LEU A 668 -55.19 -18.51 34.54
C LEU A 668 -55.87 -19.00 33.26
N SER A 669 -57.21 -18.98 33.22
CA SER A 669 -57.99 -19.32 32.02
C SER A 669 -57.80 -18.25 30.95
N GLY A 670 -57.91 -16.98 31.33
CA GLY A 670 -57.59 -15.84 30.49
C GLY A 670 -56.13 -15.83 30.04
N ALA A 671 -55.19 -16.21 30.90
CA ALA A 671 -53.76 -16.30 30.55
C ALA A 671 -53.49 -17.35 29.46
N ALA A 672 -54.17 -18.50 29.53
CA ALA A 672 -54.05 -19.54 28.51
C ALA A 672 -54.61 -19.08 27.15
N VAL A 673 -55.78 -18.44 27.15
CA VAL A 673 -56.39 -17.86 25.94
C VAL A 673 -55.50 -16.76 25.36
N TRP A 674 -55.01 -15.84 26.20
CA TRP A 674 -54.09 -14.77 25.81
C TRP A 674 -52.80 -15.32 25.18
N ALA A 675 -52.16 -16.30 25.81
CA ALA A 675 -50.91 -16.88 25.32
C ALA A 675 -51.07 -17.65 24.01
N TRP A 676 -52.23 -18.29 23.80
CA TRP A 676 -52.52 -19.03 22.57
C TRP A 676 -52.76 -18.07 21.39
N CYS A 677 -53.50 -17.01 21.65
CA CYS A 677 -53.79 -15.91 20.76
C CYS A 677 -52.54 -15.09 20.36
N ALA A 678 -51.69 -14.74 21.33
CA ALA A 678 -50.49 -13.92 21.14
C ALA A 678 -49.36 -14.64 20.37
N ARG A 679 -49.38 -15.98 20.26
CA ARG A 679 -48.38 -16.75 19.50
C ARG A 679 -48.60 -16.76 17.99
N ARG A 680 -49.70 -16.21 17.47
CA ARG A 680 -49.93 -16.10 16.01
C ARG A 680 -49.33 -14.78 15.45
N ARG A 681 -48.44 -14.89 14.46
CA ARG A 681 -47.87 -13.77 13.68
C ARG A 681 -48.97 -13.02 12.87
N PRO A 682 -48.77 -11.72 12.52
CA PRO A 682 -49.83 -10.71 12.31
C PRO A 682 -50.54 -10.75 10.93
N SER A 683 -50.78 -11.92 10.35
CA SER A 683 -51.48 -12.04 9.05
C SER A 683 -53.01 -12.02 9.14
N THR A 684 -53.57 -11.66 10.31
CA THR A 684 -55.01 -11.46 10.51
C THR A 684 -55.22 -10.25 11.40
N PRO A 685 -56.20 -9.36 11.11
CA PRO A 685 -56.45 -8.20 11.92
C PRO A 685 -57.19 -8.63 13.19
N ALA A 686 -56.44 -9.00 14.23
CA ALA A 686 -56.95 -9.13 15.59
C ALA A 686 -56.26 -8.04 16.43
N ALA A 687 -57.04 -7.06 16.87
CA ALA A 687 -56.59 -6.02 17.79
C ALA A 687 -56.90 -6.47 19.22
N TRP A 688 -55.95 -6.30 20.14
CA TRP A 688 -56.03 -6.79 21.52
C TRP A 688 -56.39 -5.66 22.47
N CYS A 689 -57.31 -5.90 23.40
CA CYS A 689 -57.69 -4.96 24.46
C CYS A 689 -57.67 -5.60 25.84
#